data_AF-A0A9P5BFY7-F1
#
_entry.id   AF-A0A9P5BFY7-F1
#
_cell.length_a   1.000
_cell.length_b   1.000
_cell.length_c   1.000
_cell.angle_alpha   90.00
_cell.angle_beta   90.00
_cell.angle_gamma   90.00
#
_symmetry.space_group_name_H-M   'P 1'
#
loop_
_entity.id
_entity.type
_entity.pdbx_description
1 polymer ?
#
loop_
_entity_poly.entity_id
_entity_poly.type
_entity_poly.pdbx_seq_one_letter_code
_entity_poly.pdbx_strand_id
1 'polypeptide(L)'
;MKIASLLSLAGFTALVHGSRPARDYALNDYYVLHLDTTTTPDQVASRLGFAHEGQLGALDDHHVFRARKAEHDIVKREITERKRRKRDLGGSDPVDGILLSKKQQARQHLFKREIPSPPKGYVPQLGRRESPVEARDLMSKYQASIMKELDIQDPIFKEQWHLLNPTQVGHDVNVTGLWLDGITGKNVTVAVIDDGLDMHSDDLKPNYFAAGSWDFNDNDPEPAPVLDEDRHGTRCAGEVAAARNDVCGIGVAYDSKVAGLRILSKLISDADEAEAMMYKYDDNHIYSCSWGPSDDGQTMEAPDVVIRRAMLKAIQKGRRGLGSIYVFASGNGAGQGDNCNFDGYTNSIYSITIGAVDRTGQHPYYAEECSAQLVVTYSSGSGDAIHTTDVGKNSCYKAHGGTSAAAPLAAGIFALALQVRPELTWRDLQYIAMDTAIPIEGDESNQQNTTIGKKFSHVFGYGKIDSWALVERAKDWPLVKPQSWYFSPWVHVKKSIPEGRDGLSVTLEVTEDMLKGSNLVRVEHITVTMNVEHTRRGDLSVDLISPDNVVSHLAVARRGDAKEEGYIDWTFMSVAHWGESGVGKWTIVVRDTEKNSFKGSFTDWRLKLWGEAIDADKATLLPMPNADDDKDHDKVVSTTTIAASTTSAPPVTKPTLIEHPTDHPERPNKPARPTNTEEEKPSSTQESAEESTTASSSWVSWLPTFGASKKAQIWIYGAVGLIAAFCIGLGIYFWIARRRRLRNTSHNNYEFELIDEEEAEGLRAGEKAAGGKARRTRGGELYDAFAEGSDDEQFEDYRDNREQSRDRLAGDDTQHYAVGEDSDSDEESEEESSDDEKGETRPLGGR
;
A
#
# COMPACT_ATOMS: atom_id res chain seq x y z
N MET A 1 -23.25 66.65 0.05
CA MET A 1 -22.29 65.75 0.73
C MET A 1 -23.00 64.45 1.12
N LYS A 2 -22.79 63.42 0.31
CA LYS A 2 -22.97 61.98 0.60
C LYS A 2 -21.73 61.30 -0.01
N ILE A 3 -21.50 60.01 0.29
CA ILE A 3 -20.19 59.30 0.12
C ILE A 3 -19.21 59.72 1.24
N ALA A 4 -19.20 58.93 2.31
CA ALA A 4 -18.21 58.91 3.39
C ALA A 4 -18.43 57.69 4.31
N SER A 5 -19.69 57.46 4.70
CA SER A 5 -20.08 56.53 5.78
C SER A 5 -20.45 55.10 5.32
N LEU A 6 -19.96 54.66 4.16
CA LEU A 6 -20.27 53.33 3.59
C LEU A 6 -19.02 52.46 3.32
N LEU A 7 -17.82 52.99 3.57
CA LEU A 7 -16.54 52.27 3.36
C LEU A 7 -15.94 51.69 4.65
N SER A 8 -16.54 51.93 5.81
CA SER A 8 -16.04 51.48 7.12
C SER A 8 -16.68 50.18 7.64
N LEU A 9 -17.51 49.50 6.83
CA LEU A 9 -18.20 48.26 7.21
C LEU A 9 -17.97 47.07 6.26
N ALA A 10 -17.10 47.24 5.25
CA ALA A 10 -16.78 46.22 4.24
C ALA A 10 -15.30 45.78 4.30
N GLY A 11 -14.65 45.94 5.46
CA GLY A 11 -13.20 45.77 5.64
C GLY A 11 -12.78 44.84 6.79
N PHE A 12 -13.70 44.01 7.31
CA PHE A 12 -13.41 43.08 8.43
C PHE A 12 -13.91 41.65 8.19
N THR A 13 -14.07 41.25 6.92
CA THR A 13 -14.11 39.84 6.49
C THR A 13 -12.91 39.53 5.59
N ALA A 14 -11.73 40.02 5.97
CA ALA A 14 -10.48 39.46 5.47
C ALA A 14 -10.39 38.01 5.96
N LEU A 15 -10.08 37.08 5.06
CA LEU A 15 -10.04 35.65 5.37
C LEU A 15 -8.92 35.36 6.38
N VAL A 16 -9.29 35.14 7.64
CA VAL A 16 -8.40 34.53 8.63
C VAL A 16 -8.35 33.03 8.34
N HIS A 17 -7.65 32.67 7.25
CA HIS A 17 -6.95 31.39 7.15
C HIS A 17 -5.74 31.46 8.08
N GLY A 18 -5.99 31.61 9.39
CA GLY A 18 -4.96 31.35 10.38
C GLY A 18 -4.67 29.87 10.35
N SER A 19 -3.39 29.49 10.28
CA SER A 19 -2.99 28.11 10.48
C SER A 19 -3.57 27.63 11.82
N ARG A 20 -4.37 26.56 11.76
CA ARG A 20 -4.86 25.89 12.98
C ARG A 20 -3.62 25.52 13.81
N PRO A 21 -3.57 25.77 15.12
CA PRO A 21 -2.44 25.32 15.93
C PRO A 21 -2.34 23.80 15.86
N ALA A 22 -1.12 23.27 15.67
CA ALA A 22 -0.87 21.84 15.57
C ALA A 22 -1.44 21.11 16.80
N ARG A 23 -2.04 19.92 16.58
CA ARG A 23 -2.79 19.21 17.62
C ARG A 23 -1.86 18.60 18.66
N ASP A 24 -1.71 19.29 19.79
CA ASP A 24 -0.99 18.77 20.97
C ASP A 24 -1.76 17.60 21.63
N TYR A 25 -1.45 16.38 21.18
CA TYR A 25 -1.90 15.11 21.77
C TYR A 25 -1.16 14.74 23.08
N ALA A 26 -0.15 15.51 23.51
CA ALA A 26 0.52 15.27 24.79
C ALA A 26 -0.34 15.80 25.95
N LEU A 27 -0.87 17.02 25.84
CA LEU A 27 -1.71 17.66 26.87
C LEU A 27 -3.23 17.50 26.65
N ASN A 28 -3.67 17.15 25.43
CA ASN A 28 -5.09 17.12 25.08
C ASN A 28 -5.54 15.79 24.48
N ASP A 29 -6.85 15.51 24.62
CA ASP A 29 -7.57 14.51 23.84
C ASP A 29 -8.37 15.23 22.74
N TYR A 30 -8.38 14.65 21.53
CA TYR A 30 -9.22 15.16 20.43
C TYR A 30 -10.31 14.14 20.08
N TYR A 31 -11.46 14.65 19.63
CA TYR A 31 -12.63 13.85 19.28
C TYR A 31 -13.24 14.35 17.98
N VAL A 32 -13.51 13.44 17.04
CA VAL A 32 -14.41 13.70 15.91
C VAL A 32 -15.80 13.24 16.32
N LEU A 33 -16.75 14.17 16.34
CA LEU A 33 -18.16 13.90 16.62
C LEU A 33 -19.00 14.22 15.39
N HIS A 34 -19.85 13.26 15.01
CA HIS A 34 -20.93 13.43 14.04
C HIS A 34 -22.20 13.84 14.79
N LEU A 35 -22.79 14.98 14.45
CA LEU A 35 -23.94 15.55 15.16
C LEU A 35 -25.21 15.47 14.32
N ASP A 36 -26.37 15.32 14.97
CA ASP A 36 -27.66 15.47 14.28
C ASP A 36 -27.95 16.92 13.87
N THR A 37 -28.85 17.08 12.91
CA THR A 37 -29.24 18.39 12.32
C THR A 37 -29.91 19.37 13.30
N THR A 38 -30.17 18.96 14.54
CA THR A 38 -30.78 19.79 15.59
C THR A 38 -29.80 20.20 16.69
N THR A 39 -28.61 19.59 16.74
CA THR A 39 -27.63 19.71 17.81
C THR A 39 -26.41 20.52 17.34
N THR A 40 -26.20 21.70 17.91
CA THR A 40 -25.08 22.57 17.50
C THR A 40 -23.76 22.18 18.18
N PRO A 41 -22.60 22.41 17.53
CA PRO A 41 -21.29 22.17 18.15
C PRO A 41 -21.10 22.91 19.48
N ASP A 42 -21.54 24.17 19.58
CA ASP A 42 -21.43 24.98 20.79
C ASP A 42 -22.18 24.38 21.98
N GLN A 43 -23.35 23.77 21.73
CA GLN A 43 -24.11 23.07 22.77
C GLN A 43 -23.36 21.84 23.30
N VAL A 44 -22.74 21.06 22.40
CA VAL A 44 -21.95 19.88 22.77
C VAL A 44 -20.65 20.28 23.49
N ALA A 45 -19.94 21.28 22.97
CA ALA A 45 -18.77 21.88 23.61
C ALA A 45 -19.09 22.35 25.05
N SER A 46 -20.15 23.15 25.21
CA SER A 46 -20.59 23.66 26.51
C SER A 46 -21.04 22.56 27.47
N ARG A 47 -21.68 21.50 26.96
CA ARG A 47 -22.19 20.35 27.74
C ARG A 47 -21.10 19.38 28.19
N LEU A 48 -20.00 19.28 27.43
CA LEU A 48 -18.87 18.40 27.73
C LEU A 48 -17.67 19.12 28.37
N GLY A 49 -17.65 20.47 28.35
CA GLY A 49 -16.50 21.26 28.78
C GLY A 49 -15.34 21.23 27.77
N PHE A 50 -15.64 21.05 26.49
CA PHE A 50 -14.68 20.93 25.40
C PHE A 50 -14.52 22.27 24.66
N ALA A 51 -13.41 22.45 23.95
CA ALA A 51 -13.28 23.45 22.89
C ALA A 51 -13.70 22.83 21.55
N HIS A 52 -14.29 23.64 20.67
CA HIS A 52 -14.57 23.28 19.27
C HIS A 52 -13.45 23.83 18.39
N GLU A 53 -12.79 22.97 17.60
CA GLU A 53 -11.71 23.35 16.67
C GLU A 53 -12.25 23.60 15.24
N GLY A 54 -13.50 23.26 14.98
CA GLY A 54 -14.20 23.51 13.71
C GLY A 54 -14.83 22.26 13.06
N GLN A 55 -15.16 22.40 11.77
CA GLN A 55 -15.58 21.30 10.90
C GLN A 55 -14.38 20.47 10.42
N LEU A 56 -14.59 19.17 10.24
CA LEU A 56 -13.60 18.24 9.67
C LEU A 56 -13.67 18.28 8.14
N GLY A 57 -12.78 19.06 7.51
CA GLY A 57 -12.76 19.26 6.06
C GLY A 57 -14.15 19.50 5.47
N ALA A 58 -14.50 18.70 4.46
CA ALA A 58 -15.78 18.76 3.77
C ALA A 58 -16.86 17.82 4.35
N LEU A 59 -16.75 17.34 5.58
CA LEU A 59 -17.83 16.59 6.25
C LEU A 59 -18.69 17.56 7.09
N ASP A 60 -19.79 18.04 6.51
CA ASP A 60 -20.62 19.17 6.98
C ASP A 60 -21.23 18.96 8.38
N ASP A 61 -21.38 17.70 8.78
CA ASP A 61 -21.98 17.19 10.01
C ASP A 61 -20.93 16.62 10.99
N HIS A 62 -19.63 16.70 10.66
CA HIS A 62 -18.52 16.23 11.49
C HIS A 62 -17.67 17.38 12.03
N HIS A 63 -17.42 17.35 13.33
CA HIS A 63 -16.73 18.41 14.04
C HIS A 63 -15.61 17.87 14.93
N VAL A 64 -14.50 18.60 14.95
CA VAL A 64 -13.33 18.30 15.79
C VAL A 64 -13.46 19.08 17.11
N PHE A 65 -13.31 18.38 18.22
CA PHE A 65 -13.31 18.95 19.56
C PHE A 65 -12.03 18.59 20.32
N ARG A 66 -11.57 19.51 21.18
CA ARG A 66 -10.41 19.33 22.06
C ARG A 66 -10.85 19.34 23.52
N ALA A 67 -10.35 18.37 24.30
CA ALA A 67 -10.52 18.29 25.75
C ALA A 67 -9.16 18.21 26.44
N ARG A 68 -9.07 18.58 27.72
CA ARG A 68 -7.92 18.21 28.57
C ARG A 68 -7.81 16.68 28.59
N LYS A 69 -6.60 16.15 28.42
CA LYS A 69 -6.36 14.71 28.32
C LYS A 69 -6.81 13.96 29.57
N ALA A 70 -7.49 12.83 29.37
CA ALA A 70 -8.03 11.99 30.45
C ALA A 70 -7.66 10.51 30.27
N GLU A 71 -7.57 9.79 31.39
CA GLU A 71 -7.30 8.34 31.43
C GLU A 71 -8.37 7.48 30.73
N HIS A 72 -9.54 8.05 30.45
CA HIS A 72 -10.68 7.37 29.85
C HIS A 72 -11.31 8.23 28.74
N ASP A 73 -12.03 7.58 27.82
CA ASP A 73 -12.83 8.26 26.81
C ASP A 73 -14.03 8.97 27.48
N ILE A 74 -13.96 10.30 27.53
CA ILE A 74 -14.95 11.15 28.18
C ILE A 74 -16.30 11.05 27.45
N VAL A 75 -16.31 11.11 26.12
CA VAL A 75 -17.54 11.15 25.32
C VAL A 75 -18.26 9.81 25.38
N LYS A 76 -17.52 8.69 25.24
CA LYS A 76 -18.06 7.33 25.38
C LYS A 76 -18.61 7.09 26.78
N ARG A 77 -17.99 7.65 27.84
CA ARG A 77 -18.52 7.62 29.21
C ARG A 77 -19.82 8.42 29.32
N GLU A 78 -19.84 9.68 28.89
CA GLU A 78 -21.02 10.55 28.94
C GLU A 78 -22.19 9.97 28.16
N ILE A 79 -21.98 9.46 26.93
CA ILE A 79 -23.01 8.76 26.14
C ILE A 79 -23.53 7.52 26.88
N THR A 80 -22.64 6.75 27.54
CA THR A 80 -23.04 5.54 28.28
C THR A 80 -23.86 5.87 29.54
N GLU A 81 -23.45 6.88 30.30
CA GLU A 81 -24.22 7.37 31.45
C GLU A 81 -25.55 8.00 31.02
N ARG A 82 -25.54 8.77 29.93
CA ARG A 82 -26.74 9.39 29.35
C ARG A 82 -27.75 8.33 28.90
N LYS A 83 -27.30 7.27 28.21
CA LYS A 83 -28.13 6.11 27.82
C LYS A 83 -28.70 5.34 29.02
N ARG A 84 -28.08 5.43 30.21
CA ARG A 84 -28.67 4.93 31.48
C ARG A 84 -29.74 5.90 31.98
N ARG A 85 -29.38 7.15 32.30
CA ARG A 85 -30.26 8.17 32.90
C ARG A 85 -31.50 8.53 32.05
N LYS A 86 -31.40 8.41 30.72
CA LYS A 86 -32.54 8.66 29.79
C LYS A 86 -33.71 7.69 29.97
N ARG A 87 -33.47 6.51 30.57
CA ARG A 87 -34.53 5.56 30.95
C ARG A 87 -35.38 6.03 32.13
N ASP A 88 -34.85 6.98 32.92
CA ASP A 88 -35.44 7.37 34.21
C ASP A 88 -36.15 8.74 34.16
N LEU A 89 -35.69 9.68 33.30
CA LEU A 89 -36.02 11.12 33.45
C LEU A 89 -36.46 11.88 32.18
N GLY A 90 -36.51 11.26 31.00
CA GLY A 90 -37.27 11.74 29.81
C GLY A 90 -36.89 13.06 29.11
N GLY A 91 -36.12 13.98 29.72
CA GLY A 91 -35.70 15.25 29.10
C GLY A 91 -34.61 15.11 28.04
N SER A 92 -34.40 16.13 27.20
CA SER A 92 -33.34 16.19 26.16
C SER A 92 -31.98 16.69 26.69
N ASP A 93 -30.88 16.22 26.10
CA ASP A 93 -29.49 16.62 26.39
C ASP A 93 -28.71 16.64 25.06
N PRO A 94 -27.84 17.63 24.75
CA PRO A 94 -27.03 17.65 23.53
C PRO A 94 -26.22 16.37 23.26
N VAL A 95 -25.86 15.60 24.31
CA VAL A 95 -25.18 14.30 24.17
C VAL A 95 -26.05 13.25 23.47
N ASP A 96 -27.38 13.41 23.45
CA ASP A 96 -28.28 12.52 22.69
C ASP A 96 -28.12 12.65 21.17
N GLY A 97 -27.68 13.83 20.68
CA GLY A 97 -27.51 14.13 19.26
C GLY A 97 -26.13 13.76 18.70
N ILE A 98 -25.26 13.14 19.51
CA ILE A 98 -23.97 12.60 19.05
C ILE A 98 -24.23 11.24 18.40
N LEU A 99 -24.31 11.24 17.07
CA LEU A 99 -24.62 10.07 16.25
C LEU A 99 -23.42 9.15 16.07
N LEU A 100 -22.19 9.69 16.04
CA LEU A 100 -20.94 8.94 16.07
C LEU A 100 -19.88 9.73 16.85
N SER A 101 -19.02 9.03 17.59
CA SER A 101 -17.94 9.60 18.40
C SER A 101 -16.68 8.76 18.26
N LYS A 102 -15.62 9.37 17.71
CA LYS A 102 -14.30 8.76 17.53
C LYS A 102 -13.23 9.60 18.24
N LYS A 103 -12.70 9.09 19.36
CA LYS A 103 -11.48 9.65 19.98
C LYS A 103 -10.31 9.47 19.02
N GLN A 104 -9.58 10.55 18.77
CA GLN A 104 -8.45 10.61 17.86
C GLN A 104 -7.16 10.25 18.58
N GLN A 105 -6.24 9.61 17.86
CA GLN A 105 -4.91 9.26 18.32
C GLN A 105 -3.93 9.47 17.17
N ALA A 106 -2.80 10.13 17.42
CA ALA A 106 -1.70 10.18 16.46
C ALA A 106 -0.95 8.84 16.49
N ARG A 107 -0.83 8.14 15.36
CA ARG A 107 -0.24 6.79 15.27
C ARG A 107 0.48 6.58 13.94
N GLN A 108 1.49 5.71 13.92
CA GLN A 108 2.04 5.18 12.68
C GLN A 108 1.28 3.88 12.37
N HIS A 109 0.65 3.84 11.21
CA HIS A 109 -0.08 2.68 10.69
C HIS A 109 -0.05 2.65 9.16
N LEU A 110 0.05 3.83 8.53
CA LEU A 110 0.41 3.98 7.12
C LEU A 110 1.93 4.00 6.92
N PHE A 111 2.39 3.45 5.81
CA PHE A 111 3.79 3.39 5.41
C PHE A 111 3.95 3.72 3.92
N LYS A 112 5.03 4.43 3.58
CA LYS A 112 5.55 4.48 2.20
C LYS A 112 5.90 3.06 1.79
N ARG A 113 5.46 2.61 0.61
CA ARG A 113 5.75 1.25 0.15
C ARG A 113 7.17 1.15 -0.38
N GLU A 114 8.09 0.80 0.51
CA GLU A 114 9.48 0.46 0.17
C GLU A 114 9.58 -0.88 -0.55
N ILE A 115 10.64 -1.09 -1.33
CA ILE A 115 10.89 -2.39 -1.98
C ILE A 115 11.65 -3.28 -0.98
N PRO A 116 11.10 -4.43 -0.54
CA PRO A 116 11.83 -5.33 0.36
C PRO A 116 13.06 -5.93 -0.33
N SER A 117 14.02 -6.41 0.45
CA SER A 117 15.18 -7.11 -0.12
C SER A 117 14.76 -8.38 -0.88
N PRO A 118 15.31 -8.67 -2.08
CA PRO A 118 14.95 -9.85 -2.84
C PRO A 118 15.12 -11.16 -2.04
N PRO A 119 14.20 -12.13 -2.18
CA PRO A 119 14.29 -13.40 -1.45
C PRO A 119 15.56 -14.18 -1.84
N LYS A 120 16.09 -14.98 -0.89
CA LYS A 120 17.34 -15.73 -1.10
C LYS A 120 17.24 -16.67 -2.31
N GLY A 121 18.13 -16.47 -3.28
CA GLY A 121 18.13 -17.22 -4.53
C GLY A 121 17.32 -16.57 -5.67
N TYR A 122 16.70 -15.41 -5.45
CA TYR A 122 16.13 -14.61 -6.52
C TYR A 122 17.25 -14.13 -7.47
N VAL A 123 17.20 -14.62 -8.70
CA VAL A 123 17.99 -14.09 -9.82
C VAL A 123 17.03 -13.25 -10.67
N PRO A 124 17.26 -11.93 -10.82
CA PRO A 124 16.46 -11.10 -11.72
C PRO A 124 16.48 -11.67 -13.14
N GLN A 125 15.33 -11.67 -13.84
CA GLN A 125 15.23 -12.23 -15.19
C GLN A 125 15.81 -11.29 -16.26
N LEU A 126 17.13 -11.11 -16.22
CA LEU A 126 17.99 -10.40 -17.19
C LEU A 126 18.00 -11.07 -18.60
N GLY A 127 16.93 -11.79 -18.97
CA GLY A 127 16.95 -12.86 -19.97
C GLY A 127 15.90 -12.80 -21.08
N ARG A 128 14.91 -11.89 -21.05
CA ARG A 128 14.11 -11.61 -22.27
C ARG A 128 15.03 -10.87 -23.25
N ARG A 129 15.26 -11.48 -24.42
CA ARG A 129 16.08 -10.92 -25.51
C ARG A 129 15.65 -9.48 -25.80
N GLU A 130 16.61 -8.58 -25.96
CA GLU A 130 16.36 -7.27 -26.59
C GLU A 130 15.67 -7.48 -27.95
N SER A 131 14.85 -6.51 -28.35
CA SER A 131 14.19 -6.55 -29.66
C SER A 131 15.22 -6.66 -30.80
N PRO A 132 14.86 -7.22 -31.98
CA PRO A 132 15.78 -7.31 -33.12
C PRO A 132 16.42 -5.96 -33.44
N VAL A 133 17.70 -5.95 -33.85
CA VAL A 133 18.50 -4.73 -34.05
C VAL A 133 17.75 -3.69 -34.89
N GLU A 134 17.17 -4.13 -36.01
CA GLU A 134 16.37 -3.31 -36.93
C GLU A 134 15.18 -2.61 -36.25
N ALA A 135 14.50 -3.29 -35.32
CA ALA A 135 13.37 -2.74 -34.57
C ALA A 135 13.82 -1.70 -33.52
N ARG A 136 14.94 -1.97 -32.83
CA ARG A 136 15.54 -1.00 -31.88
C ARG A 136 16.05 0.24 -32.61
N ASP A 137 16.69 0.07 -33.77
CA ASP A 137 17.21 1.15 -34.60
C ASP A 137 16.05 1.99 -35.18
N LEU A 138 14.92 1.37 -35.51
CA LEU A 138 13.69 2.06 -35.94
C LEU A 138 13.08 2.85 -34.77
N MET A 139 12.94 2.26 -33.58
CA MET A 139 12.38 2.94 -32.41
C MET A 139 13.31 4.02 -31.85
N SER A 140 14.63 3.88 -31.99
CA SER A 140 15.60 4.93 -31.65
C SER A 140 15.48 6.15 -32.59
N LYS A 141 15.21 5.91 -33.89
CA LYS A 141 14.90 6.98 -34.86
C LYS A 141 13.55 7.62 -34.56
N TYR A 142 12.55 6.83 -34.17
CA TYR A 142 11.23 7.33 -33.76
C TYR A 142 11.33 8.19 -32.48
N GLN A 143 12.07 7.75 -31.47
CA GLN A 143 12.36 8.55 -30.27
C GLN A 143 13.03 9.88 -30.65
N ALA A 144 14.00 9.87 -31.57
CA ALA A 144 14.65 11.08 -32.06
C ALA A 144 13.71 12.00 -32.87
N SER A 145 12.75 11.48 -33.63
CA SER A 145 11.73 12.30 -34.30
C SER A 145 10.73 12.88 -33.31
N ILE A 146 10.25 12.10 -32.33
CA ILE A 146 9.37 12.57 -31.25
C ILE A 146 10.04 13.69 -30.45
N MET A 147 11.32 13.54 -30.08
CA MET A 147 12.06 14.61 -29.39
C MET A 147 12.16 15.89 -30.24
N LYS A 148 12.35 15.77 -31.56
CA LYS A 148 12.45 16.92 -32.46
C LYS A 148 11.09 17.59 -32.71
N GLU A 149 10.03 16.82 -32.86
CA GLU A 149 8.68 17.31 -33.19
C GLU A 149 7.96 17.91 -31.98
N LEU A 150 8.22 17.38 -30.79
CA LEU A 150 7.70 17.90 -29.53
C LEU A 150 8.68 18.81 -28.77
N ASP A 151 9.86 19.14 -29.33
CA ASP A 151 10.91 19.96 -28.69
C ASP A 151 11.26 19.50 -27.25
N ILE A 152 11.50 18.20 -27.10
CA ILE A 152 11.91 17.56 -25.84
C ILE A 152 13.44 17.68 -25.75
N GLN A 153 13.92 18.53 -24.85
CA GLN A 153 15.35 18.74 -24.56
C GLN A 153 15.79 18.03 -23.26
N ASP A 154 14.83 17.41 -22.58
CA ASP A 154 14.90 16.83 -21.24
C ASP A 154 15.97 15.71 -21.17
N PRO A 155 17.04 15.88 -20.36
CA PRO A 155 18.29 15.12 -20.53
C PRO A 155 18.18 13.60 -20.29
N ILE A 156 17.22 13.14 -19.48
CA ILE A 156 17.02 11.72 -19.16
C ILE A 156 15.84 11.09 -19.93
N PHE A 157 15.16 11.81 -20.84
CA PHE A 157 14.02 11.26 -21.58
C PHE A 157 14.35 9.96 -22.34
N LYS A 158 15.59 9.83 -22.83
CA LYS A 158 16.07 8.60 -23.49
C LYS A 158 16.23 7.40 -22.56
N GLU A 159 16.28 7.64 -21.25
CA GLU A 159 16.35 6.65 -20.17
C GLU A 159 14.97 6.36 -19.56
N GLN A 160 13.96 7.22 -19.82
CA GLN A 160 12.55 7.00 -19.46
C GLN A 160 11.87 5.96 -20.37
N TRP A 161 12.41 4.74 -20.36
CA TRP A 161 11.95 3.60 -21.17
C TRP A 161 10.46 3.30 -20.98
N HIS A 162 9.86 3.65 -19.84
CA HIS A 162 8.45 3.45 -19.54
C HIS A 162 7.52 4.33 -20.42
N LEU A 163 8.01 5.45 -20.96
CA LEU A 163 7.27 6.36 -21.86
C LEU A 163 7.46 5.99 -23.33
N LEU A 164 8.66 5.51 -23.70
CA LEU A 164 8.98 4.94 -25.01
C LEU A 164 10.22 4.02 -24.90
N ASN A 165 10.09 2.74 -25.24
CA ASN A 165 11.14 1.74 -25.02
C ASN A 165 11.83 1.32 -26.33
N PRO A 166 13.01 1.87 -26.67
CA PRO A 166 13.75 1.47 -27.87
C PRO A 166 14.44 0.10 -27.75
N THR A 167 14.55 -0.49 -26.55
CA THR A 167 15.31 -1.73 -26.30
C THR A 167 14.42 -2.98 -26.21
N GLN A 168 13.25 -2.83 -25.61
CA GLN A 168 12.16 -3.80 -25.57
C GLN A 168 10.92 -3.13 -26.18
N VAL A 169 10.87 -3.12 -27.51
CA VAL A 169 9.83 -2.43 -28.29
C VAL A 169 8.44 -2.95 -27.90
N GLY A 170 7.53 -2.04 -27.53
CA GLY A 170 6.19 -2.37 -27.02
C GLY A 170 6.10 -2.59 -25.51
N HIS A 171 7.23 -2.53 -24.77
CA HIS A 171 7.27 -2.52 -23.30
C HIS A 171 7.39 -1.09 -22.75
N ASP A 172 6.43 -0.25 -23.15
CA ASP A 172 6.16 1.10 -22.66
C ASP A 172 4.64 1.34 -22.59
N VAL A 173 4.23 2.50 -22.06
CA VAL A 173 2.81 2.88 -21.89
C VAL A 173 2.12 3.40 -23.15
N ASN A 174 2.79 3.42 -24.31
CA ASN A 174 2.23 3.91 -25.58
C ASN A 174 1.60 5.32 -25.50
N VAL A 175 2.36 6.30 -24.97
CA VAL A 175 1.85 7.68 -24.78
C VAL A 175 2.18 8.65 -25.92
N THR A 176 3.27 8.43 -26.67
CA THR A 176 3.82 9.44 -27.60
C THR A 176 2.84 9.93 -28.68
N GLY A 177 1.94 9.07 -29.18
CA GLY A 177 0.91 9.48 -30.13
C GLY A 177 -0.11 10.48 -29.55
N LEU A 178 -0.42 10.39 -28.27
CA LEU A 178 -1.31 11.33 -27.58
C LEU A 178 -0.67 12.71 -27.44
N TRP A 179 0.64 12.76 -27.18
CA TRP A 179 1.38 14.02 -27.11
C TRP A 179 1.44 14.74 -28.46
N LEU A 180 1.55 13.99 -29.58
CA LEU A 180 1.43 14.55 -30.94
C LEU A 180 0.03 15.12 -31.20
N ASP A 181 -1.03 14.45 -30.71
CA ASP A 181 -2.42 14.95 -30.71
C ASP A 181 -2.65 16.14 -29.74
N GLY A 182 -1.64 16.59 -28.99
CA GLY A 182 -1.73 17.68 -28.01
C GLY A 182 -2.39 17.29 -26.67
N ILE A 183 -2.61 15.99 -26.45
CA ILE A 183 -3.18 15.43 -25.23
C ILE A 183 -2.05 15.16 -24.23
N THR A 184 -2.04 15.94 -23.15
CA THR A 184 -0.85 16.22 -22.32
C THR A 184 -1.17 16.44 -20.84
N GLY A 185 -2.45 16.35 -20.45
CA GLY A 185 -2.94 16.54 -19.07
C GLY A 185 -3.61 17.89 -18.78
N LYS A 186 -3.74 18.76 -19.79
CA LYS A 186 -4.18 20.15 -19.64
C LYS A 186 -5.53 20.26 -18.90
N ASN A 187 -5.56 21.16 -17.90
CA ASN A 187 -6.69 21.44 -17.01
C ASN A 187 -7.08 20.32 -16.03
N VAL A 188 -6.27 19.26 -15.91
CA VAL A 188 -6.47 18.21 -14.90
C VAL A 188 -5.45 18.38 -13.77
N THR A 189 -5.86 18.04 -12.54
CA THR A 189 -5.02 18.13 -11.35
C THR A 189 -4.90 16.76 -10.68
N VAL A 190 -3.67 16.32 -10.43
CA VAL A 190 -3.36 15.12 -9.65
C VAL A 190 -2.77 15.53 -8.30
N ALA A 191 -3.36 15.09 -7.19
CA ALA A 191 -2.81 15.27 -5.86
C ALA A 191 -2.04 14.01 -5.44
N VAL A 192 -0.77 14.16 -5.10
CA VAL A 192 0.07 13.10 -4.54
C VAL A 192 -0.07 13.15 -3.02
N ILE A 193 -0.72 12.14 -2.43
CA ILE A 193 -0.81 11.98 -0.97
C ILE A 193 0.39 11.15 -0.54
N ASP A 194 1.39 11.76 0.09
CA ASP A 194 2.66 11.09 0.41
C ASP A 194 3.51 11.83 1.49
N ASP A 195 4.85 11.85 1.36
CA ASP A 195 5.82 12.47 2.28
C ASP A 195 6.23 13.93 1.94
N GLY A 196 5.72 14.49 0.83
CA GLY A 196 5.97 15.86 0.42
C GLY A 196 6.21 16.02 -1.08
N LEU A 197 6.22 17.27 -1.54
CA LEU A 197 6.44 17.63 -2.94
C LEU A 197 7.37 18.85 -3.00
N ASP A 198 8.58 18.68 -3.56
CA ASP A 198 9.51 19.77 -3.83
C ASP A 198 8.95 20.71 -4.92
N MET A 199 8.11 21.65 -4.50
CA MET A 199 7.52 22.69 -5.34
C MET A 199 8.53 23.76 -5.79
N HIS A 200 9.80 23.63 -5.41
CA HIS A 200 10.90 24.53 -5.79
C HIS A 200 11.83 23.90 -6.82
N SER A 201 11.78 22.57 -7.03
CA SER A 201 12.34 21.90 -8.19
C SER A 201 11.87 22.60 -9.46
N ASP A 202 12.81 23.09 -10.29
CA ASP A 202 12.47 23.84 -11.51
C ASP A 202 11.69 23.01 -12.55
N ASP A 203 11.65 21.69 -12.37
CA ASP A 203 10.91 20.72 -13.17
C ASP A 203 9.43 20.57 -12.74
N LEU A 204 9.16 20.58 -11.43
CA LEU A 204 7.79 20.46 -10.88
C LEU A 204 7.08 21.81 -10.72
N LYS A 205 7.84 22.86 -10.44
CA LYS A 205 7.38 24.24 -10.18
C LYS A 205 6.48 24.87 -11.25
N PRO A 206 6.62 24.59 -12.58
CA PRO A 206 5.66 25.04 -13.59
C PRO A 206 4.26 24.42 -13.42
N ASN A 207 4.19 23.24 -12.81
CA ASN A 207 2.98 22.42 -12.67
C ASN A 207 2.43 22.33 -11.24
N TYR A 208 3.17 22.81 -10.24
CA TYR A 208 2.72 22.84 -8.85
C TYR A 208 1.40 23.59 -8.64
N PHE A 209 0.49 23.01 -7.86
CA PHE A 209 -0.84 23.54 -7.57
C PHE A 209 -1.06 23.82 -6.08
N ALA A 210 -0.54 24.95 -5.61
CA ALA A 210 -0.66 25.39 -4.21
C ALA A 210 -2.09 25.35 -3.66
N ALA A 211 -3.10 25.70 -4.46
CA ALA A 211 -4.50 25.74 -3.99
C ALA A 211 -5.12 24.37 -3.69
N GLY A 212 -4.53 23.30 -4.22
CA GLY A 212 -4.88 21.89 -3.95
C GLY A 212 -3.89 21.16 -3.05
N SER A 213 -2.86 21.85 -2.53
CA SER A 213 -1.83 21.30 -1.65
C SER A 213 -2.07 21.64 -0.18
N TRP A 214 -1.48 20.83 0.71
CA TRP A 214 -1.42 21.06 2.17
C TRP A 214 -0.42 20.12 2.86
N ASP A 215 0.18 20.56 3.95
CA ASP A 215 0.94 19.73 4.88
C ASP A 215 0.10 19.38 6.11
N PHE A 216 -0.23 18.11 6.33
CA PHE A 216 -0.95 17.65 7.53
C PHE A 216 -0.02 17.18 8.66
N ASN A 217 1.27 17.01 8.39
CA ASN A 217 2.28 16.65 9.37
C ASN A 217 2.75 17.86 10.19
N ASP A 218 2.76 19.06 9.59
CA ASP A 218 3.15 20.33 10.22
C ASP A 218 2.03 21.41 10.19
N ASN A 219 0.94 21.17 9.46
CA ASN A 219 -0.23 22.06 9.32
C ASN A 219 0.08 23.42 8.65
N ASP A 220 0.74 23.34 7.50
CA ASP A 220 1.18 24.48 6.66
C ASP A 220 0.59 24.36 5.22
N PRO A 221 0.34 25.47 4.50
CA PRO A 221 -0.03 25.42 3.08
C PRO A 221 1.03 24.83 2.13
N GLU A 222 2.33 24.83 2.48
CA GLU A 222 3.40 24.33 1.63
C GLU A 222 3.83 22.89 2.04
N PRO A 223 3.56 21.85 1.20
CA PRO A 223 3.85 20.44 1.51
C PRO A 223 5.33 20.09 1.29
N ALA A 224 6.23 20.92 1.81
CA ALA A 224 7.66 20.81 1.57
C ALA A 224 8.23 19.52 2.19
N PRO A 225 9.12 18.80 1.50
CA PRO A 225 9.96 17.78 2.13
C PRO A 225 10.81 18.38 3.25
N VAL A 226 10.82 17.75 4.45
CA VAL A 226 11.57 18.27 5.62
C VAL A 226 12.60 17.26 6.15
N LEU A 227 12.34 15.96 6.00
CA LEU A 227 13.25 14.89 6.44
C LEU A 227 14.17 14.44 5.30
N ASP A 228 15.32 13.83 5.60
CA ASP A 228 16.27 13.34 4.57
C ASP A 228 15.64 12.24 3.68
N GLU A 229 14.69 11.49 4.27
CA GLU A 229 13.85 10.46 3.68
C GLU A 229 12.53 10.96 3.05
N ASP A 230 12.19 12.25 3.16
CA ASP A 230 11.06 12.84 2.45
C ASP A 230 11.47 13.05 0.98
N ARG A 231 11.17 12.08 0.12
CA ARG A 231 11.57 12.06 -1.30
C ARG A 231 10.58 11.37 -2.22
N HIS A 232 9.67 10.58 -1.65
CA HIS A 232 8.85 9.62 -2.37
C HIS A 232 7.75 10.33 -3.17
N GLY A 233 6.99 11.23 -2.53
CA GLY A 233 5.99 12.07 -3.21
C GLY A 233 6.58 12.97 -4.30
N THR A 234 7.83 13.41 -4.14
CA THR A 234 8.54 14.21 -5.16
C THR A 234 8.96 13.39 -6.39
N ARG A 235 9.23 12.08 -6.23
CA ARG A 235 9.49 11.15 -7.34
C ARG A 235 8.20 10.81 -8.08
N CYS A 236 7.14 10.51 -7.32
CA CYS A 236 5.80 10.26 -7.85
C CYS A 236 5.21 11.47 -8.60
N ALA A 237 5.44 12.69 -8.10
CA ALA A 237 5.00 13.92 -8.78
C ALA A 237 5.64 14.10 -10.17
N GLY A 238 6.90 13.70 -10.34
CA GLY A 238 7.61 13.78 -11.62
C GLY A 238 7.06 12.83 -12.67
N GLU A 239 6.76 11.58 -12.29
CA GLU A 239 6.16 10.58 -13.19
C GLU A 239 4.83 11.06 -13.79
N VAL A 240 4.04 11.79 -12.98
CA VAL A 240 2.79 12.42 -13.42
C VAL A 240 3.06 13.64 -14.31
N ALA A 241 3.80 14.63 -13.79
CA ALA A 241 3.79 15.99 -14.31
C ALA A 241 5.11 16.78 -14.16
N ALA A 242 6.27 16.11 -14.20
CA ALA A 242 7.51 16.79 -14.59
C ALA A 242 7.30 17.50 -15.94
N ALA A 243 7.73 18.75 -16.04
CA ALA A 243 7.41 19.62 -17.16
C ALA A 243 8.36 19.34 -18.34
N ARG A 244 7.93 19.53 -19.59
CA ARG A 244 8.86 19.43 -20.73
C ARG A 244 9.80 20.65 -20.75
N ASN A 245 11.07 20.47 -20.37
CA ASN A 245 12.06 21.54 -20.23
C ASN A 245 13.52 21.06 -20.49
N ASP A 246 14.53 21.60 -19.78
CA ASP A 246 15.95 21.24 -19.87
C ASP A 246 16.51 20.54 -18.59
N VAL A 247 15.63 20.18 -17.67
CA VAL A 247 15.89 19.52 -16.40
C VAL A 247 15.32 18.10 -16.42
N CYS A 248 16.06 17.15 -15.82
CA CYS A 248 15.64 15.75 -15.63
C CYS A 248 14.93 15.10 -16.83
N GLY A 249 13.60 14.93 -16.77
CA GLY A 249 12.81 14.14 -17.69
C GLY A 249 11.35 14.59 -17.71
N ILE A 250 10.55 14.02 -18.60
CA ILE A 250 9.17 14.45 -18.83
C ILE A 250 8.18 13.59 -18.03
N GLY A 251 7.11 14.20 -17.49
CA GLY A 251 5.99 13.47 -16.91
C GLY A 251 5.07 12.90 -17.99
N VAL A 252 4.36 11.80 -17.70
CA VAL A 252 3.43 11.18 -18.67
C VAL A 252 2.33 12.15 -19.12
N ALA A 253 1.95 13.08 -18.24
CA ALA A 253 0.99 14.15 -18.47
C ALA A 253 1.56 15.51 -18.04
N TYR A 254 2.66 15.91 -18.70
CA TYR A 254 3.50 17.09 -18.41
C TYR A 254 2.85 18.49 -18.49
N ASP A 255 1.59 18.62 -18.92
CA ASP A 255 0.81 19.86 -18.81
C ASP A 255 -0.30 19.79 -17.73
N SER A 256 -0.38 18.67 -16.99
CA SER A 256 -1.22 18.55 -15.79
C SER A 256 -0.76 19.51 -14.71
N LYS A 257 -1.62 19.74 -13.71
CA LYS A 257 -1.21 20.33 -12.44
C LYS A 257 -1.04 19.26 -11.37
N VAL A 258 -0.06 19.45 -10.49
CA VAL A 258 0.30 18.48 -9.44
C VAL A 258 0.28 19.15 -8.07
N ALA A 259 -0.43 18.54 -7.14
CA ALA A 259 -0.59 19.00 -5.76
C ALA A 259 0.12 18.03 -4.80
N GLY A 260 0.63 18.53 -3.68
CA GLY A 260 1.25 17.73 -2.63
C GLY A 260 0.38 17.72 -1.38
N LEU A 261 0.09 16.53 -0.85
CA LEU A 261 -0.65 16.34 0.40
C LEU A 261 0.23 15.52 1.35
N ARG A 262 1.00 16.22 2.19
CA ARG A 262 2.03 15.62 3.04
C ARG A 262 1.42 15.03 4.30
N ILE A 263 1.43 13.71 4.41
CA ILE A 263 0.86 12.95 5.54
C ILE A 263 1.80 11.88 6.12
N LEU A 264 2.79 11.39 5.35
CA LEU A 264 3.55 10.18 5.73
C LEU A 264 4.80 10.43 6.60
N SER A 265 5.20 11.69 6.80
CA SER A 265 6.47 12.05 7.45
C SER A 265 6.39 12.11 8.99
N LYS A 266 5.18 12.18 9.56
CA LYS A 266 4.93 12.24 11.02
C LYS A 266 3.67 11.47 11.39
N LEU A 267 3.48 11.21 12.68
CA LEU A 267 2.27 10.58 13.22
C LEU A 267 1.03 11.44 12.94
N ILE A 268 0.13 10.96 12.09
CA ILE A 268 -1.19 11.56 11.84
C ILE A 268 -2.28 10.89 12.66
N SER A 269 -3.46 11.50 12.75
CA SER A 269 -4.67 10.84 13.24
C SER A 269 -5.64 10.52 12.11
N ASP A 270 -6.55 9.57 12.36
CA ASP A 270 -7.62 9.19 11.43
C ASP A 270 -8.44 10.41 10.91
N ALA A 271 -8.49 11.53 11.65
CA ALA A 271 -9.10 12.78 11.21
C ALA A 271 -8.24 13.56 10.19
N ASP A 272 -6.92 13.57 10.35
CA ASP A 272 -6.01 14.26 9.43
C ASP A 272 -5.91 13.53 8.11
N GLU A 273 -5.85 12.19 8.17
CA GLU A 273 -5.96 11.30 7.03
C GLU A 273 -7.29 11.49 6.30
N ALA A 274 -8.41 11.53 7.03
CA ALA A 274 -9.72 11.80 6.45
C ALA A 274 -9.81 13.19 5.78
N GLU A 275 -9.21 14.24 6.35
CA GLU A 275 -9.20 15.58 5.76
C GLU A 275 -8.32 15.61 4.49
N ALA A 276 -7.16 14.94 4.49
CA ALA A 276 -6.30 14.78 3.32
C ALA A 276 -6.97 14.01 2.17
N MET A 277 -7.59 12.86 2.46
CA MET A 277 -8.27 12.02 1.47
C MET A 277 -9.41 12.72 0.74
N MET A 278 -9.98 13.80 1.28
CA MET A 278 -11.02 14.61 0.62
C MET A 278 -10.57 16.05 0.29
N TYR A 279 -9.29 16.38 0.48
CA TYR A 279 -8.82 17.76 0.40
C TYR A 279 -8.96 18.31 -1.02
N LYS A 280 -9.79 19.35 -1.16
CA LYS A 280 -10.05 20.08 -2.41
C LYS A 280 -10.61 19.21 -3.55
N TYR A 281 -11.51 18.27 -3.24
CA TYR A 281 -12.06 17.30 -4.21
C TYR A 281 -12.73 17.86 -5.48
N ASP A 282 -12.99 19.16 -5.57
CA ASP A 282 -13.52 19.81 -6.78
C ASP A 282 -12.40 20.34 -7.71
N ASP A 283 -11.20 20.57 -7.17
CA ASP A 283 -10.04 21.12 -7.87
C ASP A 283 -8.97 20.03 -8.09
N ASN A 284 -8.77 19.16 -7.11
CA ASN A 284 -7.99 17.92 -7.19
C ASN A 284 -8.87 16.83 -7.83
N HIS A 285 -8.51 16.41 -9.04
CA HIS A 285 -9.35 15.50 -9.85
C HIS A 285 -9.02 14.03 -9.59
N ILE A 286 -7.73 13.74 -9.42
CA ILE A 286 -7.16 12.41 -9.19
C ILE A 286 -6.30 12.49 -7.92
N TYR A 287 -6.32 11.46 -7.09
CA TYR A 287 -5.47 11.30 -5.93
C TYR A 287 -4.59 10.07 -6.12
N SER A 288 -3.27 10.26 -6.13
CA SER A 288 -2.29 9.17 -6.24
C SER A 288 -1.74 8.83 -4.85
N CYS A 289 -1.87 7.56 -4.46
CA CYS A 289 -1.52 7.06 -3.14
C CYS A 289 -0.57 5.85 -3.25
N SER A 290 0.70 6.07 -2.93
CA SER A 290 1.76 5.06 -3.02
C SER A 290 2.12 4.47 -1.63
N TRP A 291 1.08 4.29 -0.81
CA TRP A 291 1.14 3.89 0.60
C TRP A 291 -0.03 2.98 0.96
N GLY A 292 0.11 2.29 2.08
CA GLY A 292 -0.91 1.42 2.69
C GLY A 292 -0.54 1.09 4.14
N PRO A 293 -1.10 0.02 4.72
CA PRO A 293 -0.57 -0.63 5.92
C PRO A 293 0.85 -1.19 5.69
N SER A 294 1.37 -1.98 6.63
CA SER A 294 2.67 -2.63 6.44
C SER A 294 2.55 -3.86 5.52
N ASP A 295 3.18 -3.81 4.35
CA ASP A 295 3.32 -4.89 3.34
C ASP A 295 4.19 -6.08 3.86
N ASP A 296 3.86 -6.67 5.01
CA ASP A 296 4.72 -7.61 5.76
C ASP A 296 4.29 -9.09 5.71
N GLY A 297 3.18 -9.41 5.04
CA GLY A 297 2.60 -10.75 5.01
C GLY A 297 1.85 -11.15 6.28
N GLN A 298 1.51 -10.18 7.15
CA GLN A 298 0.86 -10.40 8.45
C GLN A 298 -0.24 -9.37 8.76
N THR A 299 -0.05 -8.13 8.34
CA THR A 299 -0.93 -7.00 8.65
C THR A 299 -2.31 -7.16 7.99
N MET A 300 -3.37 -6.68 8.63
CA MET A 300 -4.71 -6.63 8.06
C MET A 300 -5.40 -5.40 8.66
N GLU A 301 -5.42 -4.30 7.92
CA GLU A 301 -5.98 -3.03 8.38
C GLU A 301 -6.76 -2.34 7.26
N ALA A 302 -7.87 -1.71 7.62
CA ALA A 302 -8.73 -0.93 6.74
C ALA A 302 -8.98 0.45 7.33
N PRO A 303 -9.24 1.48 6.49
CA PRO A 303 -9.55 2.83 6.95
C PRO A 303 -10.70 2.87 7.98
N ASP A 304 -10.52 3.68 9.02
CA ASP A 304 -11.55 3.92 10.03
C ASP A 304 -12.83 4.50 9.41
N VAL A 305 -13.95 4.38 10.12
CA VAL A 305 -15.24 4.91 9.69
C VAL A 305 -15.20 6.41 9.32
N VAL A 306 -14.35 7.22 9.97
CA VAL A 306 -14.20 8.65 9.62
C VAL A 306 -13.55 8.83 8.24
N ILE A 307 -12.50 8.05 7.93
CA ILE A 307 -11.84 8.06 6.62
C ILE A 307 -12.76 7.52 5.53
N ARG A 308 -13.44 6.40 5.79
CA ARG A 308 -14.42 5.82 4.84
C ARG A 308 -15.57 6.77 4.52
N ARG A 309 -15.98 7.64 5.46
CA ARG A 309 -16.92 8.75 5.20
C ARG A 309 -16.32 9.83 4.30
N ALA A 310 -15.06 10.24 4.52
CA ALA A 310 -14.39 11.21 3.68
C ALA A 310 -14.20 10.72 2.23
N MET A 311 -13.74 9.48 2.06
CA MET A 311 -13.66 8.83 0.74
C MET A 311 -15.03 8.78 0.05
N LEU A 312 -16.10 8.37 0.75
CA LEU A 312 -17.43 8.34 0.17
C LEU A 312 -17.97 9.74 -0.17
N LYS A 313 -17.68 10.77 0.65
CA LYS A 313 -18.01 12.17 0.35
C LYS A 313 -17.34 12.63 -0.95
N ALA A 314 -16.06 12.33 -1.12
CA ALA A 314 -15.31 12.63 -2.34
C ALA A 314 -15.80 11.83 -3.57
N ILE A 315 -16.20 10.57 -3.40
CA ILE A 315 -16.80 9.75 -4.47
C ILE A 315 -18.19 10.26 -4.90
N GLN A 316 -18.99 10.80 -3.97
CA GLN A 316 -20.35 11.29 -4.25
C GLN A 316 -20.46 12.79 -4.59
N LYS A 317 -19.41 13.58 -4.33
CA LYS A 317 -19.42 15.05 -4.47
C LYS A 317 -18.18 15.62 -5.16
N GLY A 318 -17.03 14.92 -5.12
CA GLY A 318 -15.82 15.31 -5.83
C GLY A 318 -16.05 15.48 -7.32
N ARG A 319 -15.21 16.32 -7.94
CA ARG A 319 -15.33 16.76 -9.35
C ARG A 319 -16.76 17.18 -9.69
N ARG A 320 -17.40 17.98 -8.82
CA ARG A 320 -18.78 18.48 -8.95
C ARG A 320 -19.84 17.37 -9.07
N GLY A 321 -19.59 16.22 -8.44
CA GLY A 321 -20.49 15.05 -8.42
C GLY A 321 -20.13 13.94 -9.41
N LEU A 322 -19.05 14.07 -10.18
CA LEU A 322 -18.50 12.99 -11.03
C LEU A 322 -17.70 11.95 -10.23
N GLY A 323 -17.33 12.30 -9.00
CA GLY A 323 -16.48 11.54 -8.09
C GLY A 323 -14.99 11.78 -8.32
N SER A 324 -14.27 11.95 -7.21
CA SER A 324 -12.81 11.88 -7.18
C SER A 324 -12.32 10.50 -7.62
N ILE A 325 -11.17 10.45 -8.27
CA ILE A 325 -10.53 9.20 -8.67
C ILE A 325 -9.37 8.93 -7.72
N TYR A 326 -9.42 7.84 -6.96
CA TYR A 326 -8.29 7.36 -6.16
C TYR A 326 -7.50 6.32 -6.95
N VAL A 327 -6.18 6.47 -7.01
CA VAL A 327 -5.26 5.53 -7.65
C VAL A 327 -4.30 5.04 -6.57
N PHE A 328 -4.39 3.75 -6.24
CA PHE A 328 -3.53 3.12 -5.24
C PHE A 328 -2.59 2.12 -5.91
N ALA A 329 -1.37 2.04 -5.42
CA ALA A 329 -0.47 0.92 -5.72
C ALA A 329 -1.08 -0.40 -5.21
N SER A 330 -0.72 -1.58 -5.74
CA SER A 330 -1.24 -2.86 -5.21
C SER A 330 -0.57 -3.27 -3.89
N GLY A 331 0.77 -3.36 -3.86
CA GLY A 331 1.56 -3.69 -2.67
C GLY A 331 2.97 -4.18 -3.05
N ASN A 332 3.90 -4.17 -2.10
CA ASN A 332 5.29 -4.63 -2.27
C ASN A 332 5.61 -5.91 -1.45
N GLY A 333 4.62 -6.48 -0.75
CA GLY A 333 4.78 -7.59 0.20
C GLY A 333 4.75 -8.99 -0.40
N ALA A 334 4.61 -9.16 -1.73
CA ALA A 334 4.48 -10.49 -2.35
C ALA A 334 5.68 -11.41 -2.07
N GLY A 335 6.89 -10.85 -1.93
CA GLY A 335 8.09 -11.58 -1.54
C GLY A 335 8.04 -12.20 -0.14
N GLN A 336 7.14 -11.71 0.74
CA GLN A 336 6.83 -12.28 2.06
C GLN A 336 5.59 -13.21 2.01
N GLY A 337 4.87 -13.24 0.89
CA GLY A 337 3.57 -13.89 0.74
C GLY A 337 2.40 -13.03 1.20
N ASP A 338 2.47 -11.71 1.04
CA ASP A 338 1.33 -10.81 1.22
C ASP A 338 0.39 -10.76 0.00
N ASN A 339 -0.77 -10.13 0.16
CA ASN A 339 -1.87 -10.09 -0.80
C ASN A 339 -2.74 -8.84 -0.59
N CYS A 340 -2.90 -8.03 -1.64
CA CYS A 340 -3.54 -6.71 -1.59
C CYS A 340 -5.06 -6.69 -1.30
N ASN A 341 -5.65 -7.83 -0.92
CA ASN A 341 -7.02 -7.94 -0.38
C ASN A 341 -7.07 -7.86 1.16
N PHE A 342 -5.91 -7.88 1.83
CA PHE A 342 -5.74 -7.64 3.28
C PHE A 342 -5.47 -6.16 3.64
N ASP A 343 -5.26 -5.32 2.63
CA ASP A 343 -5.22 -3.86 2.73
C ASP A 343 -6.60 -3.30 2.33
N GLY A 344 -7.23 -2.57 3.25
CA GLY A 344 -8.56 -1.98 3.07
C GLY A 344 -8.62 -0.67 2.30
N TYR A 345 -7.48 -0.12 1.89
CA TYR A 345 -7.40 0.97 0.91
C TYR A 345 -7.43 0.39 -0.51
N THR A 346 -6.62 -0.64 -0.78
CA THR A 346 -6.53 -1.29 -2.11
C THR A 346 -7.69 -2.22 -2.43
N ASN A 347 -8.35 -2.80 -1.43
CA ASN A 347 -9.57 -3.58 -1.62
C ASN A 347 -10.85 -2.72 -1.67
N SER A 348 -10.72 -1.39 -1.59
CA SER A 348 -11.85 -0.47 -1.72
C SER A 348 -12.40 -0.46 -3.14
N ILE A 349 -13.73 -0.50 -3.30
CA ILE A 349 -14.35 -0.31 -4.63
C ILE A 349 -14.07 1.10 -5.21
N TYR A 350 -13.71 2.05 -4.34
CA TYR A 350 -13.44 3.45 -4.68
C TYR A 350 -12.02 3.70 -5.20
N SER A 351 -11.10 2.75 -5.02
CA SER A 351 -9.72 2.83 -5.52
C SER A 351 -9.56 2.11 -6.85
N ILE A 352 -8.79 2.70 -7.76
CA ILE A 352 -8.22 1.99 -8.91
C ILE A 352 -6.87 1.42 -8.44
N THR A 353 -6.83 0.11 -8.20
CA THR A 353 -5.66 -0.59 -7.65
C THR A 353 -4.74 -1.07 -8.77
N ILE A 354 -3.50 -0.59 -8.75
CA ILE A 354 -2.49 -0.67 -9.82
C ILE A 354 -1.30 -1.53 -9.40
N GLY A 355 -1.12 -2.68 -10.06
CA GLY A 355 0.10 -3.48 -9.90
C GLY A 355 1.24 -3.06 -10.83
N ALA A 356 2.36 -3.78 -10.74
CA ALA A 356 3.56 -3.47 -11.50
C ALA A 356 3.94 -4.55 -12.52
N VAL A 357 4.47 -4.11 -13.67
CA VAL A 357 5.25 -4.92 -14.63
C VAL A 357 6.62 -4.27 -14.84
N ASP A 358 7.65 -5.07 -15.06
CA ASP A 358 8.98 -4.53 -15.35
C ASP A 358 9.19 -4.18 -16.83
N ARG A 359 10.36 -3.61 -17.16
CA ARG A 359 10.79 -3.24 -18.53
C ARG A 359 10.80 -4.37 -19.56
N THR A 360 10.64 -5.61 -19.12
CA THR A 360 10.54 -6.81 -19.97
C THR A 360 9.14 -7.42 -19.97
N GLY A 361 8.18 -6.79 -19.27
CA GLY A 361 6.80 -7.24 -19.12
C GLY A 361 6.60 -8.33 -18.06
N GLN A 362 7.63 -8.64 -17.27
CA GLN A 362 7.57 -9.71 -16.26
C GLN A 362 7.02 -9.17 -14.93
N HIS A 363 6.49 -10.07 -14.09
CA HIS A 363 6.04 -9.74 -12.74
C HIS A 363 7.23 -9.47 -11.80
N PRO A 364 7.33 -8.29 -11.15
CA PRO A 364 8.35 -8.03 -10.15
C PRO A 364 8.08 -8.82 -8.86
N TYR A 365 9.12 -9.34 -8.20
CA TYR A 365 8.98 -10.19 -7.01
C TYR A 365 8.33 -9.54 -5.78
N TYR A 366 8.20 -8.20 -5.79
CA TYR A 366 7.55 -7.44 -4.73
C TYR A 366 6.05 -7.26 -4.97
N ALA A 367 5.60 -7.21 -6.23
CA ALA A 367 4.27 -6.71 -6.58
C ALA A 367 3.18 -7.66 -6.09
N GLU A 368 2.20 -7.13 -5.35
CA GLU A 368 1.14 -7.95 -4.76
C GLU A 368 0.02 -8.27 -5.75
N GLU A 369 -0.36 -9.55 -5.75
CA GLU A 369 -1.51 -10.11 -6.47
C GLU A 369 -2.75 -10.15 -5.56
N CYS A 370 -3.91 -9.78 -6.08
CA CYS A 370 -5.21 -9.97 -5.41
C CYS A 370 -6.38 -9.81 -6.40
N SER A 371 -7.57 -10.28 -6.03
CA SER A 371 -8.77 -10.14 -6.87
C SER A 371 -9.31 -8.71 -6.97
N ALA A 372 -8.83 -7.78 -6.12
CA ALA A 372 -9.14 -6.36 -6.15
C ALA A 372 -8.28 -5.54 -7.15
N GLN A 373 -7.19 -6.09 -7.69
CA GLN A 373 -6.32 -5.38 -8.63
C GLN A 373 -6.97 -5.27 -10.01
N LEU A 374 -7.07 -4.05 -10.56
CA LEU A 374 -7.77 -3.81 -11.82
C LEU A 374 -6.85 -3.97 -13.05
N VAL A 375 -5.68 -3.34 -13.01
CA VAL A 375 -4.70 -3.28 -14.11
C VAL A 375 -3.29 -3.12 -13.57
N VAL A 376 -2.28 -3.19 -14.44
CA VAL A 376 -0.87 -2.92 -14.11
C VAL A 376 -0.25 -1.86 -15.02
N THR A 377 0.86 -1.26 -14.58
CA THR A 377 1.72 -0.46 -15.46
C THR A 377 3.19 -0.58 -15.03
N TYR A 378 4.07 0.14 -15.71
CA TYR A 378 5.51 -0.08 -15.65
C TYR A 378 6.17 0.41 -14.36
N SER A 379 7.12 -0.37 -13.85
CA SER A 379 7.96 -0.06 -12.69
C SER A 379 9.30 -0.82 -12.75
N SER A 380 10.07 -0.74 -11.67
CA SER A 380 11.37 -1.40 -11.48
C SER A 380 11.34 -2.92 -11.58
N GLY A 381 12.38 -3.48 -12.19
CA GLY A 381 12.58 -4.92 -12.33
C GLY A 381 13.56 -5.25 -13.46
N SER A 382 14.00 -6.52 -13.53
CA SER A 382 14.93 -7.06 -14.53
C SER A 382 16.10 -6.14 -14.92
N GLY A 383 16.69 -5.47 -13.94
CA GLY A 383 17.92 -4.68 -14.05
C GLY A 383 17.76 -3.16 -14.22
N ASP A 384 16.53 -2.62 -14.22
CA ASP A 384 16.25 -1.19 -14.40
C ASP A 384 15.10 -0.73 -13.49
N ALA A 385 14.80 0.56 -13.54
CA ALA A 385 13.91 1.29 -12.65
C ALA A 385 13.21 2.45 -13.38
N ILE A 386 12.35 3.19 -12.68
CA ILE A 386 11.78 4.43 -13.21
C ILE A 386 12.75 5.60 -12.98
N HIS A 387 12.81 6.46 -14.00
CA HIS A 387 13.66 7.65 -14.09
C HIS A 387 12.76 8.90 -14.00
N THR A 388 12.95 9.71 -12.96
CA THR A 388 12.04 10.81 -12.55
C THR A 388 12.81 11.87 -11.74
N THR A 389 12.12 12.89 -11.22
CA THR A 389 12.65 13.91 -10.29
C THR A 389 13.08 13.32 -8.95
N ASP A 390 14.02 13.98 -8.25
CA ASP A 390 14.25 13.81 -6.82
C ASP A 390 14.19 15.18 -6.12
N VAL A 391 14.21 15.19 -4.78
CA VAL A 391 14.30 16.44 -4.01
C VAL A 391 15.63 17.16 -4.24
N GLY A 392 15.56 18.47 -4.45
CA GLY A 392 16.68 19.36 -4.70
C GLY A 392 16.70 19.90 -6.13
N LYS A 393 17.28 21.11 -6.32
CA LYS A 393 17.37 21.77 -7.63
C LYS A 393 18.03 20.88 -8.67
N ASN A 394 17.31 20.60 -9.75
CA ASN A 394 17.73 19.78 -10.89
C ASN A 394 18.23 18.38 -10.47
N SER A 395 17.69 17.85 -9.38
CA SER A 395 17.99 16.52 -8.83
C SER A 395 17.11 15.48 -9.52
N CYS A 396 17.71 14.42 -10.07
CA CYS A 396 17.01 13.38 -10.81
C CYS A 396 17.32 12.00 -10.23
N TYR A 397 16.32 11.13 -10.12
CA TYR A 397 16.45 9.78 -9.61
C TYR A 397 16.27 8.74 -10.72
N LYS A 398 17.13 7.72 -10.74
CA LYS A 398 17.18 6.64 -11.76
C LYS A 398 16.91 5.25 -11.19
N ALA A 399 16.27 5.21 -10.03
CA ALA A 399 16.07 4.01 -9.23
C ALA A 399 14.69 3.98 -8.53
N HIS A 400 13.70 4.72 -9.05
CA HIS A 400 12.34 4.68 -8.48
C HIS A 400 11.63 3.38 -8.88
N GLY A 401 10.69 2.91 -8.06
CA GLY A 401 10.20 1.55 -8.19
C GLY A 401 9.23 1.15 -7.09
N GLY A 402 8.98 -0.16 -6.98
CA GLY A 402 7.83 -0.67 -6.25
C GLY A 402 6.53 -0.47 -7.03
N THR A 403 5.42 -0.99 -6.54
CA THR A 403 4.09 -0.62 -7.05
C THR A 403 3.81 0.87 -6.86
N SER A 404 4.54 1.50 -5.94
CA SER A 404 4.65 2.94 -5.66
C SER A 404 4.94 3.84 -6.86
N ALA A 405 5.64 3.33 -7.89
CA ALA A 405 5.93 4.03 -9.14
C ALA A 405 4.89 3.73 -10.25
N ALA A 406 4.22 2.58 -10.15
CA ALA A 406 3.16 2.20 -11.09
C ALA A 406 1.89 3.07 -10.89
N ALA A 407 1.50 3.36 -9.65
CA ALA A 407 0.30 4.15 -9.38
C ALA A 407 0.37 5.61 -9.88
N PRO A 408 1.46 6.39 -9.70
CA PRO A 408 1.62 7.72 -10.28
C PRO A 408 1.60 7.70 -11.81
N LEU A 409 2.30 6.75 -12.43
CA LEU A 409 2.27 6.58 -13.90
C LEU A 409 0.85 6.33 -14.42
N ALA A 410 0.06 5.49 -13.74
CA ALA A 410 -1.36 5.30 -14.05
C ALA A 410 -2.20 6.57 -13.80
N ALA A 411 -1.98 7.29 -12.69
CA ALA A 411 -2.68 8.53 -12.37
C ALA A 411 -2.46 9.63 -13.42
N GLY A 412 -1.26 9.73 -13.98
CA GLY A 412 -0.97 10.62 -15.11
C GLY A 412 -1.64 10.19 -16.41
N ILE A 413 -1.67 8.89 -16.73
CA ILE A 413 -2.40 8.39 -17.92
C ILE A 413 -3.91 8.69 -17.80
N PHE A 414 -4.48 8.55 -16.61
CA PHE A 414 -5.86 8.94 -16.34
C PHE A 414 -6.09 10.46 -16.48
N ALA A 415 -5.08 11.30 -16.21
CA ALA A 415 -5.15 12.74 -16.49
C ALA A 415 -5.21 13.05 -17.99
N LEU A 416 -4.55 12.27 -18.85
CA LEU A 416 -4.69 12.39 -20.31
C LEU A 416 -6.13 12.13 -20.75
N ALA A 417 -6.78 11.11 -20.19
CA ALA A 417 -8.19 10.80 -20.49
C ALA A 417 -9.14 11.91 -20.02
N LEU A 418 -8.92 12.47 -18.82
CA LEU A 418 -9.72 13.57 -18.29
C LEU A 418 -9.53 14.91 -19.03
N GLN A 419 -8.39 15.15 -19.70
CA GLN A 419 -8.26 16.31 -20.60
C GLN A 419 -9.29 16.23 -21.75
N VAL A 420 -9.52 15.02 -22.27
CA VAL A 420 -10.35 14.78 -23.46
C VAL A 420 -11.83 14.61 -23.09
N ARG A 421 -12.12 13.98 -21.95
CA ARG A 421 -13.46 13.74 -21.43
C ARG A 421 -13.53 14.10 -19.93
N PRO A 422 -13.58 15.39 -19.58
CA PRO A 422 -13.60 15.83 -18.17
C PRO A 422 -14.85 15.36 -17.40
N GLU A 423 -15.89 14.90 -18.10
CA GLU A 423 -17.15 14.41 -17.56
C GLU A 423 -17.20 12.91 -17.23
N LEU A 424 -16.12 12.14 -17.46
CA LEU A 424 -16.07 10.72 -17.05
C LEU A 424 -16.23 10.58 -15.53
N THR A 425 -17.12 9.70 -15.07
CA THR A 425 -17.22 9.40 -13.63
C THR A 425 -16.04 8.54 -13.17
N TRP A 426 -15.84 8.46 -11.86
CA TRP A 426 -14.86 7.53 -11.25
C TRP A 426 -15.07 6.06 -11.69
N ARG A 427 -16.32 5.65 -11.99
CA ARG A 427 -16.67 4.33 -12.53
C ARG A 427 -16.36 4.19 -14.01
N ASP A 428 -16.68 5.20 -14.83
CA ASP A 428 -16.37 5.16 -16.27
C ASP A 428 -14.88 4.93 -16.52
N LEU A 429 -14.02 5.56 -15.73
CA LEU A 429 -12.58 5.41 -15.86
C LEU A 429 -12.10 3.98 -15.51
N GLN A 430 -12.68 3.34 -14.49
CA GLN A 430 -12.42 1.91 -14.20
C GLN A 430 -12.89 1.01 -15.35
N TYR A 431 -14.09 1.25 -15.88
CA TYR A 431 -14.62 0.55 -17.05
C TYR A 431 -13.69 0.67 -18.27
N ILE A 432 -13.23 1.88 -18.61
CA ILE A 432 -12.36 2.11 -19.77
C ILE A 432 -10.99 1.45 -19.54
N ALA A 433 -10.37 1.64 -18.38
CA ALA A 433 -9.06 1.05 -18.08
C ALA A 433 -9.07 -0.48 -18.20
N MET A 434 -10.17 -1.13 -17.78
CA MET A 434 -10.41 -2.56 -17.99
C MET A 434 -10.67 -2.91 -19.46
N ASP A 435 -11.48 -2.12 -20.19
CA ASP A 435 -11.80 -2.37 -21.60
C ASP A 435 -10.56 -2.26 -22.50
N THR A 436 -9.61 -1.39 -22.17
CA THR A 436 -8.40 -1.14 -22.98
C THR A 436 -7.13 -1.80 -22.44
N ALA A 437 -7.22 -2.58 -21.36
CA ALA A 437 -6.09 -3.33 -20.82
C ALA A 437 -5.57 -4.38 -21.83
N ILE A 438 -4.25 -4.46 -21.96
CA ILE A 438 -3.58 -5.46 -22.82
C ILE A 438 -3.08 -6.61 -21.93
N PRO A 439 -3.60 -7.85 -22.08
CA PRO A 439 -3.13 -9.00 -21.30
C PRO A 439 -1.64 -9.28 -21.49
N ILE A 440 -0.97 -9.73 -20.43
CA ILE A 440 0.46 -10.04 -20.43
C ILE A 440 0.74 -11.38 -21.12
N GLU A 441 1.76 -11.42 -21.97
CA GLU A 441 2.28 -12.65 -22.60
C GLU A 441 2.97 -13.55 -21.58
N GLY A 442 2.72 -14.86 -21.61
CA GLY A 442 3.35 -15.83 -20.70
C GLY A 442 2.63 -16.01 -19.36
N ASP A 443 1.53 -15.29 -19.16
CA ASP A 443 0.65 -15.39 -17.98
C ASP A 443 -0.59 -16.28 -18.23
N GLU A 444 -0.63 -17.03 -19.35
CA GLU A 444 -1.81 -17.77 -19.78
C GLU A 444 -2.25 -18.88 -18.79
N SER A 445 -1.41 -19.26 -17.83
CA SER A 445 -1.74 -20.21 -16.76
C SER A 445 -2.48 -19.62 -15.56
N ASN A 446 -2.43 -18.28 -15.39
CA ASN A 446 -3.08 -17.56 -14.29
C ASN A 446 -4.33 -16.80 -14.77
N GLN A 447 -4.50 -16.69 -16.10
CA GLN A 447 -5.60 -16.01 -16.75
C GLN A 447 -6.87 -16.88 -16.82
N GLN A 448 -8.00 -16.29 -16.41
CA GLN A 448 -9.35 -16.82 -16.62
C GLN A 448 -10.15 -15.93 -17.57
N ASN A 449 -11.13 -16.51 -18.26
CA ASN A 449 -12.05 -15.76 -19.12
C ASN A 449 -13.20 -15.18 -18.31
N THR A 450 -13.49 -13.90 -18.49
CA THR A 450 -14.64 -13.20 -17.88
C THR A 450 -15.83 -13.17 -18.85
N THR A 451 -17.03 -12.91 -18.34
CA THR A 451 -18.27 -12.84 -19.14
C THR A 451 -18.29 -11.70 -20.16
N ILE A 452 -17.51 -10.64 -19.93
CA ILE A 452 -17.28 -9.54 -20.89
C ILE A 452 -16.26 -9.87 -22.00
N GLY A 453 -15.78 -11.11 -22.06
CA GLY A 453 -14.83 -11.56 -23.09
C GLY A 453 -13.39 -11.07 -22.90
N LYS A 454 -13.09 -10.41 -21.78
CA LYS A 454 -11.72 -10.05 -21.36
C LYS A 454 -11.11 -11.20 -20.55
N LYS A 455 -9.79 -11.25 -20.47
CA LYS A 455 -9.08 -12.11 -19.52
C LYS A 455 -8.83 -11.37 -18.22
N PHE A 456 -8.92 -12.07 -17.09
CA PHE A 456 -8.51 -11.56 -15.77
C PHE A 456 -7.45 -12.48 -15.16
N SER A 457 -6.47 -11.91 -14.47
CA SER A 457 -5.40 -12.58 -13.74
C SER A 457 -5.23 -11.90 -12.39
N HIS A 458 -5.08 -12.66 -11.31
CA HIS A 458 -4.83 -12.07 -9.98
C HIS A 458 -3.48 -11.35 -9.93
N VAL A 459 -2.53 -11.74 -10.79
CA VAL A 459 -1.17 -11.20 -10.92
C VAL A 459 -1.16 -9.85 -11.64
N PHE A 460 -1.99 -9.67 -12.68
CA PHE A 460 -1.95 -8.50 -13.56
C PHE A 460 -3.29 -7.76 -13.74
N GLY A 461 -4.32 -8.12 -12.98
CA GLY A 461 -5.69 -7.65 -13.22
C GLY A 461 -6.17 -8.05 -14.62
N TYR A 462 -6.72 -7.10 -15.36
CA TYR A 462 -7.09 -7.28 -16.77
C TYR A 462 -5.92 -7.13 -17.77
N GLY A 463 -4.72 -6.74 -17.29
CA GLY A 463 -3.52 -6.55 -18.10
C GLY A 463 -2.88 -5.17 -17.90
N LYS A 464 -1.90 -4.84 -18.75
CA LYS A 464 -1.23 -3.53 -18.71
C LYS A 464 -2.11 -2.41 -19.28
N ILE A 465 -1.94 -1.21 -18.76
CA ILE A 465 -2.49 0.02 -19.36
C ILE A 465 -1.78 0.31 -20.69
N ASP A 466 -2.55 0.62 -21.73
CA ASP A 466 -2.09 1.30 -22.95
C ASP A 466 -2.74 2.69 -22.99
N SER A 467 -1.92 3.74 -23.00
CA SER A 467 -2.40 5.12 -22.87
C SER A 467 -3.24 5.54 -24.06
N TRP A 468 -2.75 5.26 -25.27
CA TRP A 468 -3.43 5.63 -26.52
C TRP A 468 -4.79 4.93 -26.63
N ALA A 469 -4.84 3.62 -26.41
CA ALA A 469 -6.09 2.87 -26.45
C ALA A 469 -7.10 3.39 -25.40
N LEU A 470 -6.64 3.65 -24.17
CA LEU A 470 -7.47 4.20 -23.09
C LEU A 470 -8.07 5.55 -23.46
N VAL A 471 -7.28 6.45 -24.05
CA VAL A 471 -7.75 7.80 -24.40
C VAL A 471 -8.60 7.82 -25.69
N GLU A 472 -8.29 7.00 -26.70
CA GLU A 472 -9.18 6.83 -27.85
C GLU A 472 -10.52 6.25 -27.42
N ARG A 473 -10.52 5.25 -26.54
CA ARG A 473 -11.75 4.66 -26.01
C ARG A 473 -12.51 5.64 -25.10
N ALA A 474 -11.82 6.54 -24.42
CA ALA A 474 -12.46 7.64 -23.72
C ALA A 474 -13.21 8.56 -24.70
N LYS A 475 -12.64 8.95 -25.85
CA LYS A 475 -13.27 9.89 -26.82
C LYS A 475 -14.71 9.52 -27.16
N ASP A 476 -15.04 8.24 -27.30
CA ASP A 476 -16.40 7.75 -27.64
C ASP A 476 -17.16 7.06 -26.50
N TRP A 477 -16.60 7.00 -25.28
CA TRP A 477 -17.19 6.26 -24.17
C TRP A 477 -18.61 6.75 -23.79
N PRO A 478 -19.63 5.88 -23.80
CA PRO A 478 -20.97 6.19 -23.31
C PRO A 478 -21.00 6.07 -21.78
N LEU A 479 -21.26 7.20 -21.10
CA LEU A 479 -21.28 7.26 -19.64
C LEU A 479 -22.24 6.22 -19.04
N VAL A 480 -21.77 5.46 -18.06
CA VAL A 480 -22.58 4.46 -17.36
C VAL A 480 -23.63 5.12 -16.47
N LYS A 481 -24.77 4.45 -16.27
CA LYS A 481 -25.79 4.94 -15.33
C LYS A 481 -25.24 5.01 -13.91
N PRO A 482 -25.90 5.75 -12.98
CA PRO A 482 -25.53 5.75 -11.57
C PRO A 482 -25.42 4.33 -10.97
N GLN A 483 -24.65 4.21 -9.91
CA GLN A 483 -24.43 2.93 -9.23
C GLN A 483 -25.71 2.48 -8.48
N SER A 484 -25.96 1.18 -8.46
CA SER A 484 -26.89 0.50 -7.57
C SER A 484 -26.19 -0.70 -6.91
N TRP A 485 -26.81 -1.32 -5.91
CA TRP A 485 -26.23 -2.43 -5.17
C TRP A 485 -27.28 -3.38 -4.63
N TYR A 486 -26.94 -4.67 -4.53
CA TYR A 486 -27.70 -5.69 -3.81
C TYR A 486 -26.85 -6.25 -2.68
N PHE A 487 -27.36 -6.16 -1.44
CA PHE A 487 -26.74 -6.77 -0.26
C PHE A 487 -27.56 -8.00 0.15
N SER A 488 -26.92 -9.16 0.28
CA SER A 488 -27.59 -10.35 0.77
C SER A 488 -27.98 -10.22 2.25
N PRO A 489 -28.92 -11.07 2.73
CA PRO A 489 -28.96 -11.44 4.14
C PRO A 489 -27.65 -12.09 4.59
N TRP A 490 -27.42 -12.12 5.91
CA TRP A 490 -26.33 -12.89 6.51
C TRP A 490 -26.55 -14.40 6.37
N VAL A 491 -25.53 -15.09 5.87
CA VAL A 491 -25.50 -16.55 5.74
C VAL A 491 -24.72 -17.13 6.91
N HIS A 492 -25.44 -17.65 7.90
CA HIS A 492 -24.84 -18.28 9.07
C HIS A 492 -24.41 -19.70 8.78
N VAL A 493 -23.12 -19.99 8.99
CA VAL A 493 -22.49 -21.28 8.67
C VAL A 493 -22.21 -22.06 9.95
N LYS A 494 -21.50 -21.44 10.90
CA LYS A 494 -21.17 -21.94 12.25
C LYS A 494 -20.67 -23.39 12.25
N LYS A 495 -19.67 -23.67 11.40
CA LYS A 495 -19.01 -24.99 11.25
C LYS A 495 -17.49 -24.86 11.30
N SER A 496 -16.82 -25.88 11.83
CA SER A 496 -15.36 -26.02 11.75
C SER A 496 -14.88 -26.12 10.30
N ILE A 497 -13.73 -25.53 10.02
CA ILE A 497 -13.07 -25.59 8.71
C ILE A 497 -12.22 -26.88 8.62
N PRO A 498 -12.22 -27.63 7.50
CA PRO A 498 -11.37 -28.81 7.34
C PRO A 498 -9.92 -28.46 6.98
N GLU A 499 -8.98 -29.30 7.43
CA GLU A 499 -7.53 -29.15 7.23
C GLU A 499 -7.01 -29.73 5.89
N GLY A 500 -6.31 -28.90 5.11
CA GLY A 500 -5.56 -29.22 3.91
C GLY A 500 -6.30 -28.96 2.59
N ARG A 501 -6.74 -30.03 1.91
CA ARG A 501 -7.23 -29.97 0.51
C ARG A 501 -8.75 -29.85 0.37
N ASP A 502 -9.51 -30.11 1.43
CA ASP A 502 -10.96 -30.13 1.38
C ASP A 502 -11.50 -28.84 2.00
N GLY A 503 -12.27 -28.08 1.23
CA GLY A 503 -12.86 -26.82 1.67
C GLY A 503 -14.27 -26.98 2.22
N LEU A 504 -14.66 -26.06 3.10
CA LEU A 504 -16.04 -25.84 3.49
C LEU A 504 -16.71 -24.95 2.45
N SER A 505 -17.62 -25.52 1.66
CA SER A 505 -18.35 -24.87 0.59
C SER A 505 -19.74 -24.42 1.05
N VAL A 506 -20.12 -23.19 0.71
CA VAL A 506 -21.42 -22.59 1.04
C VAL A 506 -21.96 -21.84 -0.17
N THR A 507 -23.13 -22.24 -0.67
CA THR A 507 -23.75 -21.64 -1.86
C THR A 507 -24.97 -20.79 -1.50
N LEU A 508 -24.91 -19.51 -1.82
CA LEU A 508 -26.04 -18.57 -1.81
C LEU A 508 -26.67 -18.52 -3.22
N GLU A 509 -28.00 -18.47 -3.31
CA GLU A 509 -28.73 -18.29 -4.56
C GLU A 509 -29.31 -16.87 -4.63
N VAL A 510 -29.00 -16.15 -5.71
CA VAL A 510 -29.41 -14.76 -5.98
C VAL A 510 -30.35 -14.78 -7.18
N THR A 511 -31.59 -14.30 -7.00
CA THR A 511 -32.62 -14.37 -8.04
C THR A 511 -32.73 -13.08 -8.84
N GLU A 512 -33.24 -13.17 -10.07
CA GLU A 512 -33.48 -12.02 -10.94
C GLU A 512 -34.38 -10.96 -10.26
N ASP A 513 -35.39 -11.38 -9.48
CA ASP A 513 -36.28 -10.50 -8.73
C ASP A 513 -35.58 -9.76 -7.59
N MET A 514 -34.57 -10.36 -6.95
CA MET A 514 -33.74 -9.67 -5.93
C MET A 514 -32.96 -8.51 -6.57
N LEU A 515 -32.39 -8.73 -7.75
CA LEU A 515 -31.61 -7.70 -8.45
C LEU A 515 -32.50 -6.61 -9.06
N LYS A 516 -33.64 -6.99 -9.66
CA LYS A 516 -34.69 -6.04 -10.09
C LYS A 516 -35.21 -5.19 -8.94
N GLY A 517 -35.50 -5.81 -7.78
CA GLY A 517 -35.92 -5.10 -6.57
C GLY A 517 -34.84 -4.16 -6.00
N SER A 518 -33.56 -4.45 -6.29
CA SER A 518 -32.39 -3.65 -5.92
C SER A 518 -31.89 -2.73 -7.05
N ASN A 519 -32.69 -2.58 -8.12
CA ASN A 519 -32.38 -1.77 -9.29
C ASN A 519 -31.02 -2.08 -9.96
N LEU A 520 -30.45 -3.28 -9.81
CA LEU A 520 -29.12 -3.66 -10.32
C LEU A 520 -29.23 -4.43 -11.64
N VAL A 521 -28.51 -4.02 -12.69
CA VAL A 521 -28.60 -4.65 -14.04
C VAL A 521 -27.42 -5.57 -14.39
N ARG A 522 -26.22 -5.25 -13.89
CA ARG A 522 -24.98 -6.03 -14.06
C ARG A 522 -23.99 -5.66 -12.95
N VAL A 523 -23.09 -6.57 -12.64
CA VAL A 523 -22.03 -6.40 -11.65
C VAL A 523 -20.91 -5.50 -12.19
N GLU A 524 -20.29 -4.73 -11.29
CA GLU A 524 -18.99 -4.08 -11.45
C GLU A 524 -18.03 -4.73 -10.46
N HIS A 525 -18.15 -4.35 -9.17
CA HIS A 525 -17.43 -4.93 -8.05
C HIS A 525 -18.28 -5.94 -7.28
N ILE A 526 -17.60 -6.90 -6.65
CA ILE A 526 -18.19 -7.72 -5.58
C ILE A 526 -17.38 -7.51 -4.32
N THR A 527 -18.06 -7.36 -3.18
CA THR A 527 -17.41 -7.39 -1.87
C THR A 527 -18.06 -8.45 -0.99
N VAL A 528 -17.25 -9.23 -0.28
CA VAL A 528 -17.72 -10.24 0.67
C VAL A 528 -17.23 -9.90 2.07
N THR A 529 -18.17 -9.57 2.95
CA THR A 529 -17.90 -9.38 4.39
C THR A 529 -18.05 -10.72 5.10
N MET A 530 -17.10 -11.12 5.95
CA MET A 530 -17.14 -12.43 6.61
C MET A 530 -16.51 -12.46 8.01
N ASN A 531 -17.06 -13.35 8.83
CA ASN A 531 -16.56 -13.69 10.16
C ASN A 531 -16.03 -15.13 10.18
N VAL A 532 -14.75 -15.27 10.50
CA VAL A 532 -14.03 -16.54 10.60
C VAL A 532 -13.18 -16.51 11.86
N GLU A 533 -13.32 -17.51 12.72
CA GLU A 533 -12.42 -17.75 13.84
C GLU A 533 -11.26 -18.63 13.36
N HIS A 534 -9.99 -18.28 13.63
CA HIS A 534 -8.85 -19.17 13.44
C HIS A 534 -7.80 -18.92 14.52
N THR A 535 -7.09 -19.96 14.97
CA THR A 535 -5.95 -19.80 15.89
C THR A 535 -4.63 -19.49 15.18
N ARG A 536 -4.64 -19.38 13.84
CA ARG A 536 -3.57 -18.80 13.03
C ARG A 536 -4.14 -18.29 11.69
N ARG A 537 -4.27 -16.98 11.49
CA ARG A 537 -4.92 -16.40 10.31
C ARG A 537 -4.32 -16.84 8.98
N GLY A 538 -2.99 -16.89 8.89
CA GLY A 538 -2.24 -17.14 7.67
C GLY A 538 -2.41 -18.50 7.02
N ASP A 539 -3.02 -19.48 7.71
CA ASP A 539 -3.32 -20.79 7.12
C ASP A 539 -4.63 -20.78 6.30
N LEU A 540 -5.47 -19.75 6.45
CA LEU A 540 -6.74 -19.62 5.73
C LEU A 540 -6.56 -19.33 4.23
N SER A 541 -7.45 -19.88 3.41
CA SER A 541 -7.73 -19.41 2.05
C SER A 541 -9.23 -19.32 1.80
N VAL A 542 -9.63 -18.39 0.93
CA VAL A 542 -11.04 -18.16 0.57
C VAL A 542 -11.16 -17.91 -0.93
N ASP A 543 -11.94 -18.76 -1.60
CA ASP A 543 -12.40 -18.51 -2.98
C ASP A 543 -13.86 -18.08 -2.98
N LEU A 544 -14.21 -17.18 -3.91
CA LEU A 544 -15.59 -16.97 -4.36
C LEU A 544 -15.72 -17.47 -5.81
N ILE A 545 -16.72 -18.32 -6.05
CA ILE A 545 -17.06 -18.87 -7.37
C ILE A 545 -18.41 -18.31 -7.79
N SER A 546 -18.47 -17.76 -9.00
CA SER A 546 -19.67 -17.12 -9.55
C SER A 546 -20.63 -18.09 -10.24
N PRO A 547 -21.86 -17.65 -10.57
CA PRO A 547 -22.80 -18.44 -11.37
C PRO A 547 -22.24 -18.81 -12.75
N ASP A 548 -21.43 -17.94 -13.34
CA ASP A 548 -20.75 -18.14 -14.63
C ASP A 548 -19.41 -18.90 -14.48
N ASN A 549 -19.05 -19.34 -13.27
CA ASN A 549 -17.83 -20.10 -12.89
C ASN A 549 -16.52 -19.29 -12.95
N VAL A 550 -16.60 -17.95 -12.89
CA VAL A 550 -15.44 -17.10 -12.61
C VAL A 550 -15.02 -17.31 -11.15
N VAL A 551 -13.72 -17.36 -10.87
CA VAL A 551 -13.16 -17.65 -9.54
C VAL A 551 -12.31 -16.48 -9.03
N SER A 552 -12.69 -15.90 -7.90
CA SER A 552 -11.88 -14.91 -7.20
C SER A 552 -11.20 -15.53 -5.99
N HIS A 553 -9.87 -15.52 -5.97
CA HIS A 553 -9.09 -15.76 -4.77
C HIS A 553 -9.21 -14.50 -3.90
N LEU A 554 -10.14 -14.52 -2.95
CA LEU A 554 -10.40 -13.41 -2.03
C LEU A 554 -9.29 -13.34 -0.96
N ALA A 555 -8.86 -14.50 -0.46
CA ALA A 555 -7.76 -14.62 0.48
C ALA A 555 -6.87 -15.82 0.12
N VAL A 556 -5.56 -15.62 0.16
CA VAL A 556 -4.53 -16.67 0.02
C VAL A 556 -3.83 -16.90 1.35
N ALA A 557 -3.21 -18.08 1.51
CA ALA A 557 -2.50 -18.45 2.73
C ALA A 557 -1.20 -17.64 2.88
N ARG A 558 -1.21 -16.66 3.80
CA ARG A 558 -0.06 -15.78 4.08
C ARG A 558 0.85 -16.41 5.13
N ARG A 559 2.00 -16.93 4.68
CA ARG A 559 2.92 -17.73 5.51
C ARG A 559 3.33 -17.03 6.82
N GLY A 560 3.55 -15.73 6.78
CA GLY A 560 3.97 -14.93 7.94
C GLY A 560 2.89 -14.78 9.01
N ASP A 561 1.61 -14.74 8.63
CA ASP A 561 0.52 -14.30 9.49
C ASP A 561 0.19 -15.32 10.60
N ALA A 562 0.88 -15.18 11.72
CA ALA A 562 0.78 -16.01 12.92
C ALA A 562 -0.30 -15.54 13.91
N LYS A 563 -1.23 -14.67 13.51
CA LYS A 563 -2.23 -14.07 14.39
C LYS A 563 -3.26 -15.09 14.90
N GLU A 564 -3.48 -15.12 16.22
CA GLU A 564 -4.49 -15.97 16.90
C GLU A 564 -5.93 -15.39 16.79
N GLU A 565 -6.24 -14.79 15.65
CA GLU A 565 -7.53 -14.20 15.26
C GLU A 565 -7.77 -14.55 13.78
N GLY A 566 -9.01 -14.71 13.34
CA GLY A 566 -9.31 -14.89 11.92
C GLY A 566 -9.75 -13.59 11.26
N TYR A 567 -10.93 -13.62 10.64
CA TYR A 567 -11.56 -12.46 10.01
C TYR A 567 -12.68 -11.95 10.91
N ILE A 568 -12.66 -10.66 11.25
CA ILE A 568 -13.64 -10.01 12.13
C ILE A 568 -14.23 -8.83 11.33
N ASP A 569 -15.45 -9.01 10.84
CA ASP A 569 -16.15 -8.11 9.91
C ASP A 569 -15.30 -7.66 8.69
N TRP A 570 -14.28 -8.45 8.33
CA TRP A 570 -13.39 -8.12 7.22
C TRP A 570 -14.14 -8.25 5.89
N THR A 571 -13.90 -7.29 5.00
CA THR A 571 -14.53 -7.24 3.68
C THR A 571 -13.48 -7.37 2.60
N PHE A 572 -13.45 -8.51 1.92
CA PHE A 572 -12.65 -8.71 0.71
C PHE A 572 -13.39 -8.17 -0.53
N MET A 573 -12.66 -7.86 -1.60
CA MET A 573 -13.20 -7.32 -2.84
C MET A 573 -12.70 -8.09 -4.07
N SER A 574 -13.50 -8.10 -5.13
CA SER A 574 -13.11 -8.58 -6.46
C SER A 574 -13.68 -7.75 -7.59
N VAL A 575 -12.84 -7.51 -8.60
CA VAL A 575 -13.22 -6.96 -9.92
C VAL A 575 -13.29 -8.04 -11.02
N ALA A 576 -12.93 -9.30 -10.75
CA ALA A 576 -12.94 -10.38 -11.75
C ALA A 576 -14.32 -10.67 -12.34
N HIS A 577 -15.37 -10.34 -11.58
CA HIS A 577 -16.78 -10.60 -11.89
C HIS A 577 -17.46 -9.47 -12.69
N TRP A 578 -16.68 -8.54 -13.24
CA TRP A 578 -17.21 -7.35 -13.91
C TRP A 578 -18.06 -7.71 -15.13
N GLY A 579 -19.27 -7.17 -15.19
CA GLY A 579 -20.26 -7.40 -16.23
C GLY A 579 -21.06 -8.69 -16.10
N GLU A 580 -20.84 -9.53 -15.08
CA GLU A 580 -21.72 -10.66 -14.78
C GLU A 580 -23.16 -10.19 -14.47
N SER A 581 -24.15 -11.05 -14.74
CA SER A 581 -25.56 -10.74 -14.44
C SER A 581 -25.87 -10.70 -12.94
N GLY A 582 -25.03 -11.31 -12.11
CA GLY A 582 -25.26 -11.51 -10.68
C GLY A 582 -26.27 -12.61 -10.33
N VAL A 583 -27.06 -13.09 -11.29
CA VAL A 583 -28.15 -14.06 -11.08
C VAL A 583 -27.60 -15.48 -11.05
N GLY A 584 -28.01 -16.27 -10.06
CA GLY A 584 -27.68 -17.68 -9.92
C GLY A 584 -26.96 -18.00 -8.61
N LYS A 585 -26.01 -18.94 -8.66
CA LYS A 585 -25.40 -19.56 -7.47
C LYS A 585 -23.99 -19.05 -7.20
N TRP A 586 -23.87 -18.23 -6.17
CA TRP A 586 -22.61 -17.73 -5.63
C TRP A 586 -22.09 -18.68 -4.56
N THR A 587 -20.92 -19.27 -4.76
CA THR A 587 -20.34 -20.27 -3.84
C THR A 587 -19.04 -19.78 -3.24
N ILE A 588 -19.02 -19.59 -1.92
CA ILE A 588 -17.78 -19.36 -1.18
C ILE A 588 -17.17 -20.71 -0.77
N VAL A 589 -15.84 -20.82 -0.80
CA VAL A 589 -15.09 -21.99 -0.32
C VAL A 589 -13.99 -21.53 0.62
N VAL A 590 -14.13 -21.84 1.91
CA VAL A 590 -13.14 -21.52 2.95
C VAL A 590 -12.32 -22.78 3.28
N ARG A 591 -11.00 -22.67 3.40
CA ARG A 591 -10.10 -23.78 3.71
C ARG A 591 -9.05 -23.36 4.73
N ASP A 592 -8.70 -24.27 5.63
CA ASP A 592 -7.41 -24.27 6.31
C ASP A 592 -6.46 -25.04 5.39
N THR A 593 -5.43 -24.38 4.85
CA THR A 593 -4.59 -24.92 3.77
C THR A 593 -3.48 -25.82 4.26
N GLU A 594 -3.11 -25.70 5.54
CA GLU A 594 -2.01 -26.44 6.16
C GLU A 594 -2.53 -27.61 7.01
N LYS A 595 -1.63 -28.47 7.47
CA LYS A 595 -1.95 -29.60 8.37
C LYS A 595 -1.12 -29.52 9.63
N ASN A 596 -1.60 -28.72 10.58
CA ASN A 596 -0.88 -28.36 11.79
C ASN A 596 -1.80 -28.43 13.04
N SER A 597 -1.43 -27.75 14.13
CA SER A 597 -2.21 -27.74 15.38
C SER A 597 -3.26 -26.63 15.48
N PHE A 598 -3.18 -25.62 14.61
CA PHE A 598 -4.15 -24.53 14.51
C PHE A 598 -5.45 -25.02 13.86
N LYS A 599 -6.56 -24.34 14.14
CA LYS A 599 -7.92 -24.70 13.72
C LYS A 599 -8.81 -23.46 13.70
N GLY A 600 -9.96 -23.58 13.03
CA GLY A 600 -10.97 -22.53 13.05
C GLY A 600 -12.40 -22.94 12.73
N SER A 601 -13.26 -21.93 12.74
CA SER A 601 -14.69 -22.03 12.48
C SER A 601 -15.12 -20.90 11.53
N PHE A 602 -15.92 -21.25 10.52
CA PHE A 602 -16.57 -20.26 9.65
C PHE A 602 -17.90 -19.88 10.29
N THR A 603 -18.03 -18.64 10.75
CA THR A 603 -19.17 -18.17 11.53
C THR A 603 -20.31 -17.73 10.62
N ASP A 604 -20.10 -16.70 9.81
CA ASP A 604 -21.04 -16.16 8.83
C ASP A 604 -20.37 -15.32 7.73
N TRP A 605 -21.12 -15.07 6.65
CA TRP A 605 -20.71 -14.19 5.56
C TRP A 605 -21.90 -13.47 4.91
N ARG A 606 -21.60 -12.40 4.18
CA ARG A 606 -22.55 -11.59 3.42
C ARG A 606 -21.97 -11.23 2.05
N LEU A 607 -22.74 -11.48 1.00
CA LEU A 607 -22.43 -11.08 -0.37
C LEU A 607 -22.99 -9.67 -0.63
N LYS A 608 -22.19 -8.79 -1.21
CA LYS A 608 -22.64 -7.50 -1.73
C LYS A 608 -22.22 -7.39 -3.19
N LEU A 609 -23.21 -7.26 -4.07
CA LEU A 609 -23.01 -7.00 -5.50
C LEU A 609 -23.19 -5.51 -5.74
N TRP A 610 -22.19 -4.88 -6.35
CA TRP A 610 -22.21 -3.48 -6.76
C TRP A 610 -22.28 -3.41 -8.28
N GLY A 611 -22.90 -2.37 -8.85
CA GLY A 611 -22.85 -2.20 -10.29
C GLY A 611 -23.82 -1.17 -10.86
N GLU A 612 -24.15 -1.32 -12.13
CA GLU A 612 -24.94 -0.33 -12.87
C GLU A 612 -26.44 -0.43 -12.58
N ALA A 613 -27.12 0.71 -12.46
CA ALA A 613 -28.57 0.76 -12.29
C ALA A 613 -29.36 0.25 -13.53
N ILE A 614 -30.48 -0.43 -13.31
CA ILE A 614 -31.48 -0.71 -14.38
C ILE A 614 -32.08 0.63 -14.82
N ASP A 615 -32.54 1.42 -13.85
CA ASP A 615 -33.20 2.71 -14.03
C ASP A 615 -32.44 3.80 -13.26
N ALA A 616 -31.94 4.80 -13.98
CA ALA A 616 -31.13 5.88 -13.41
C ALA A 616 -31.96 6.78 -12.46
N ASP A 617 -33.24 6.99 -12.76
CA ASP A 617 -34.12 7.88 -11.98
C ASP A 617 -34.51 7.27 -10.62
N LYS A 618 -34.24 5.97 -10.42
CA LYS A 618 -34.44 5.26 -9.16
C LYS A 618 -33.15 5.09 -8.34
N ALA A 619 -31.99 5.46 -8.87
CA ALA A 619 -30.73 5.31 -8.16
C ALA A 619 -30.60 6.33 -7.01
N THR A 620 -30.13 5.86 -5.86
CA THR A 620 -29.91 6.69 -4.67
C THR A 620 -28.43 6.76 -4.33
N LEU A 621 -27.99 7.84 -3.67
CA LEU A 621 -26.65 7.88 -3.08
C LEU A 621 -26.52 6.84 -1.96
N LEU A 622 -25.37 6.18 -1.88
CA LEU A 622 -25.08 5.24 -0.79
C LEU A 622 -25.07 5.98 0.56
N PRO A 623 -25.72 5.46 1.61
CA PRO A 623 -25.65 6.06 2.95
C PRO A 623 -24.21 6.16 3.47
N MET A 624 -23.93 7.20 4.26
CA MET A 624 -22.62 7.34 4.92
C MET A 624 -22.35 6.16 5.86
N PRO A 625 -21.17 5.52 5.80
CA PRO A 625 -20.89 4.32 6.58
C PRO A 625 -20.89 4.61 8.08
N ASN A 626 -21.24 3.64 8.90
CA ASN A 626 -21.38 3.77 10.35
C ASN A 626 -20.49 2.76 11.08
N ALA A 627 -20.20 3.05 12.35
CA ALA A 627 -19.47 2.14 13.22
C ALA A 627 -20.24 0.85 13.55
N ASP A 628 -21.55 0.80 13.23
CA ASP A 628 -22.46 -0.34 13.43
C ASP A 628 -23.07 -0.84 12.10
N ASP A 629 -22.49 -0.48 10.96
CA ASP A 629 -22.80 -1.16 9.70
C ASP A 629 -22.42 -2.65 9.80
N ASP A 630 -23.10 -3.49 9.02
CA ASP A 630 -22.91 -4.95 8.95
C ASP A 630 -23.14 -5.76 10.25
N LYS A 631 -23.08 -5.16 11.44
CA LYS A 631 -23.35 -5.76 12.77
C LYS A 631 -24.75 -6.33 12.99
N ASP A 632 -25.51 -6.56 11.93
CA ASP A 632 -26.85 -7.11 11.95
C ASP A 632 -26.94 -8.62 11.69
N HIS A 633 -25.83 -9.36 11.83
CA HIS A 633 -25.76 -10.83 11.83
C HIS A 633 -26.88 -11.47 12.68
N ASP A 634 -27.12 -10.99 13.90
CA ASP A 634 -28.17 -11.50 14.79
C ASP A 634 -29.61 -11.46 14.22
N LYS A 635 -29.86 -10.71 13.13
CA LYS A 635 -31.15 -10.71 12.41
C LYS A 635 -31.30 -11.97 11.55
N VAL A 636 -31.54 -13.11 12.19
CA VAL A 636 -31.80 -14.40 11.50
C VAL A 636 -33.08 -14.33 10.67
N VAL A 637 -32.94 -14.06 9.36
CA VAL A 637 -34.00 -14.28 8.37
C VAL A 637 -34.24 -15.78 8.28
N SER A 638 -35.46 -16.22 8.55
CA SER A 638 -35.78 -17.62 8.91
C SER A 638 -35.75 -18.64 7.76
N THR A 639 -35.05 -18.34 6.66
CA THR A 639 -34.98 -19.14 5.43
C THR A 639 -33.56 -19.54 5.01
N THR A 640 -32.50 -19.03 5.66
CA THR A 640 -31.12 -19.09 5.14
C THR A 640 -30.23 -20.15 5.82
N THR A 641 -30.81 -21.23 6.35
CA THR A 641 -30.05 -22.37 6.92
C THR A 641 -29.48 -23.26 5.80
N ILE A 642 -28.49 -22.74 5.07
CA ILE A 642 -27.92 -23.36 3.87
C ILE A 642 -27.09 -24.61 4.24
N ALA A 643 -27.26 -25.68 3.46
CA ALA A 643 -26.57 -26.95 3.65
C ALA A 643 -25.09 -26.88 3.19
N ALA A 644 -24.24 -26.23 3.97
CA ALA A 644 -22.80 -26.16 3.73
C ALA A 644 -22.18 -27.57 3.63
N SER A 645 -21.40 -27.83 2.58
CA SER A 645 -20.86 -29.14 2.21
C SER A 645 -19.32 -29.12 2.19
N THR A 646 -18.70 -30.30 2.16
CA THR A 646 -17.23 -30.44 2.00
C THR A 646 -16.89 -30.72 0.54
N THR A 647 -16.03 -29.91 -0.06
CA THR A 647 -15.62 -30.04 -1.47
C THR A 647 -14.10 -30.12 -1.60
N SER A 648 -13.61 -31.16 -2.29
CA SER A 648 -12.20 -31.29 -2.66
C SER A 648 -11.76 -30.18 -3.61
N ALA A 649 -10.59 -29.58 -3.38
CA ALA A 649 -10.12 -28.43 -4.15
C ALA A 649 -9.98 -28.68 -5.67
N PRO A 650 -10.33 -27.68 -6.52
CA PRO A 650 -9.71 -27.51 -7.82
C PRO A 650 -8.19 -27.30 -7.67
N PRO A 651 -7.37 -27.57 -8.69
CA PRO A 651 -5.94 -27.32 -8.62
C PRO A 651 -5.66 -25.81 -8.54
N VAL A 652 -5.12 -25.35 -7.41
CA VAL A 652 -4.49 -24.02 -7.33
C VAL A 652 -3.18 -24.07 -8.10
N THR A 653 -3.05 -23.25 -9.15
CA THR A 653 -1.80 -23.08 -9.91
C THR A 653 -0.77 -22.38 -9.03
N LYS A 654 0.03 -23.14 -8.26
CA LYS A 654 1.20 -22.57 -7.59
C LYS A 654 2.19 -22.07 -8.66
N PRO A 655 2.74 -20.85 -8.54
CA PRO A 655 3.88 -20.42 -9.33
C PRO A 655 5.03 -21.41 -9.14
N THR A 656 5.23 -22.27 -10.13
CA THR A 656 6.33 -23.23 -10.12
C THR A 656 7.57 -22.47 -10.56
N LEU A 657 8.51 -22.25 -9.63
CA LEU A 657 9.87 -21.84 -10.01
C LEU A 657 10.38 -22.84 -11.05
N ILE A 658 10.64 -22.36 -12.26
CA ILE A 658 10.94 -23.22 -13.41
C ILE A 658 12.27 -23.92 -13.15
N GLU A 659 12.21 -25.21 -12.79
CA GLU A 659 13.41 -26.04 -12.78
C GLU A 659 13.96 -26.12 -14.21
N HIS A 660 15.22 -25.72 -14.38
CA HIS A 660 15.85 -25.64 -15.70
C HIS A 660 15.84 -27.00 -16.42
N PRO A 661 15.30 -27.09 -17.65
CA PRO A 661 15.47 -28.28 -18.47
C PRO A 661 16.96 -28.51 -18.78
N THR A 662 17.51 -29.63 -18.32
CA THR A 662 18.91 -30.00 -18.62
C THR A 662 19.02 -30.51 -20.06
N ASP A 663 19.57 -29.68 -20.96
CA ASP A 663 19.88 -30.08 -22.33
C ASP A 663 21.02 -31.11 -22.36
N HIS A 664 20.66 -32.39 -22.44
CA HIS A 664 21.54 -33.51 -22.71
C HIS A 664 20.92 -34.39 -23.82
N PRO A 665 21.47 -34.38 -25.05
CA PRO A 665 20.88 -35.09 -26.19
C PRO A 665 20.95 -36.62 -26.05
N GLU A 666 19.95 -37.29 -26.63
CA GLU A 666 19.65 -38.70 -26.42
C GLU A 666 20.78 -39.68 -26.82
N ARG A 667 20.83 -40.83 -26.12
CA ARG A 667 21.51 -42.04 -26.58
C ARG A 667 20.63 -43.28 -26.31
N PRO A 668 20.42 -44.19 -27.29
CA PRO A 668 19.22 -45.05 -27.30
C PRO A 668 19.29 -46.33 -26.46
N ASN A 669 18.14 -46.73 -25.92
CA ASN A 669 17.92 -47.98 -25.18
C ASN A 669 17.69 -49.21 -26.08
N LYS A 670 18.07 -50.40 -25.56
CA LYS A 670 17.63 -51.73 -26.06
C LYS A 670 17.74 -52.79 -24.92
N PRO A 671 17.15 -54.00 -25.03
CA PRO A 671 16.00 -54.37 -24.18
C PRO A 671 16.27 -55.52 -23.18
N ALA A 672 15.24 -55.89 -22.41
CA ALA A 672 15.34 -56.70 -21.19
C ALA A 672 14.78 -58.16 -21.27
N ARG A 673 14.87 -58.89 -20.13
CA ARG A 673 14.38 -60.26 -19.78
C ARG A 673 15.20 -61.46 -20.32
N PRO A 674 15.08 -62.67 -19.70
CA PRO A 674 14.20 -63.14 -18.61
C PRO A 674 14.94 -63.16 -17.22
N THR A 675 14.64 -63.91 -16.13
CA THR A 675 13.77 -65.09 -15.83
C THR A 675 13.29 -65.08 -14.34
N ASN A 676 13.03 -66.25 -13.74
CA ASN A 676 12.49 -66.50 -12.37
C ASN A 676 13.59 -67.11 -11.44
N THR A 677 13.39 -67.55 -10.17
CA THR A 677 12.38 -68.48 -9.57
C THR A 677 12.32 -68.36 -8.02
N GLU A 678 11.28 -68.92 -7.39
CA GLU A 678 11.01 -69.09 -5.93
C GLU A 678 12.07 -69.99 -5.19
N GLU A 679 12.10 -70.29 -3.87
CA GLU A 679 11.34 -70.03 -2.60
C GLU A 679 12.35 -70.19 -1.40
N GLU A 680 12.15 -70.31 -0.06
CA GLU A 680 11.06 -70.44 0.95
C GLU A 680 11.60 -69.97 2.36
N LYS A 681 10.90 -70.27 3.47
CA LYS A 681 11.21 -70.08 4.91
C LYS A 681 11.63 -71.45 5.56
N PRO A 682 11.60 -71.75 6.90
CA PRO A 682 11.44 -70.95 8.14
C PRO A 682 12.50 -71.21 9.28
N SER A 683 12.29 -70.58 10.46
CA SER A 683 12.85 -70.86 11.82
C SER A 683 14.35 -70.59 12.10
N SER A 684 14.81 -69.81 13.11
CA SER A 684 14.64 -69.80 14.61
C SER A 684 15.71 -70.66 15.35
N THR A 685 16.19 -70.41 16.59
CA THR A 685 15.78 -69.50 17.70
C THR A 685 16.90 -69.31 18.78
N GLN A 686 16.88 -68.23 19.60
CA GLN A 686 17.23 -68.15 21.06
C GLN A 686 18.71 -68.40 21.57
N GLU A 687 19.22 -67.94 22.75
CA GLU A 687 18.69 -67.10 23.89
C GLU A 687 19.78 -66.49 24.85
N SER A 688 19.41 -65.47 25.66
CA SER A 688 19.85 -65.09 27.05
C SER A 688 21.33 -64.79 27.46
N ALA A 689 21.66 -64.03 28.54
CA ALA A 689 21.00 -62.93 29.32
C ALA A 689 21.94 -62.36 30.45
N GLU A 690 21.59 -61.18 31.03
CA GLU A 690 21.80 -60.74 32.47
C GLU A 690 23.24 -60.51 33.07
N GLU A 691 23.53 -59.62 34.06
CA GLU A 691 22.87 -58.43 34.66
C GLU A 691 23.83 -57.58 35.60
N SER A 692 23.55 -56.27 35.84
CA SER A 692 24.02 -55.41 36.99
C SER A 692 25.51 -54.90 37.03
N THR A 693 26.06 -54.09 37.98
CA THR A 693 25.61 -53.46 39.28
C THR A 693 26.32 -52.11 39.66
N THR A 694 25.57 -51.16 40.24
CA THR A 694 25.84 -50.06 41.26
C THR A 694 27.22 -49.43 41.65
N ALA A 695 27.32 -48.09 41.47
CA ALA A 695 27.46 -46.97 42.45
C ALA A 695 28.59 -46.81 43.53
N SER A 696 29.06 -45.55 43.75
CA SER A 696 29.37 -44.90 45.08
C SER A 696 29.69 -43.38 44.98
N SER A 697 29.94 -42.67 46.10
CA SER A 697 29.99 -41.19 46.24
C SER A 697 31.00 -40.68 47.31
N SER A 698 31.52 -39.42 47.23
CA SER A 698 31.66 -38.50 48.40
C SER A 698 32.43 -37.16 48.16
N TRP A 699 31.68 -36.05 48.20
CA TRP A 699 31.86 -34.73 48.89
C TRP A 699 33.26 -34.15 49.32
N VAL A 700 33.39 -32.80 49.22
CA VAL A 700 34.39 -31.88 49.88
C VAL A 700 35.81 -31.88 49.24
N SER A 701 36.60 -30.79 49.06
CA SER A 701 36.61 -29.37 49.54
C SER A 701 37.19 -28.34 48.53
N TRP A 702 36.90 -27.06 48.82
CA TRP A 702 37.37 -25.79 48.24
C TRP A 702 38.92 -25.56 48.19
N LEU A 703 39.38 -24.93 47.10
CA LEU A 703 40.70 -24.29 46.84
C LEU A 703 41.98 -25.14 46.88
N PRO A 704 42.81 -25.03 45.81
CA PRO A 704 44.24 -24.82 46.02
C PRO A 704 44.86 -23.69 45.15
N THR A 705 45.98 -23.15 45.61
CA THR A 705 46.79 -22.14 44.92
C THR A 705 47.54 -22.69 43.70
N PHE A 706 47.60 -21.95 42.59
CA PHE A 706 48.41 -22.32 41.43
C PHE A 706 49.92 -22.25 41.71
N GLY A 707 50.56 -23.41 41.87
CA GLY A 707 52.02 -23.60 41.90
C GLY A 707 52.68 -23.40 40.53
N ALA A 708 52.37 -22.29 39.84
CA ALA A 708 52.79 -22.02 38.48
C ALA A 708 54.24 -21.52 38.42
N SER A 709 55.04 -22.11 37.52
CA SER A 709 56.41 -21.66 37.21
C SER A 709 56.45 -20.18 36.81
N LYS A 710 57.58 -19.49 37.05
CA LYS A 710 57.77 -18.07 36.66
C LYS A 710 57.44 -17.79 35.18
N LYS A 711 57.65 -18.76 34.28
CA LYS A 711 57.23 -18.62 32.87
C LYS A 711 55.70 -18.66 32.69
N ALA A 712 55.00 -19.53 33.44
CA ALA A 712 53.54 -19.64 33.39
C ALA A 712 52.86 -18.42 34.02
N GLN A 713 53.40 -17.84 35.09
CA GLN A 713 52.90 -16.57 35.64
C GLN A 713 52.93 -15.42 34.62
N ILE A 714 54.00 -15.32 33.81
CA ILE A 714 54.10 -14.31 32.74
C ILE A 714 52.99 -14.50 31.70
N TRP A 715 52.70 -15.74 31.28
CA TRP A 715 51.58 -16.04 30.38
C TRP A 715 50.21 -15.73 31.00
N ILE A 716 50.00 -16.03 32.28
CA ILE A 716 48.75 -15.73 33.00
C ILE A 716 48.52 -14.21 33.07
N TYR A 717 49.52 -13.42 33.48
CA TYR A 717 49.38 -11.96 33.52
C TYR A 717 49.26 -11.34 32.12
N GLY A 718 49.91 -11.93 31.10
CA GLY A 718 49.73 -11.53 29.70
C GLY A 718 48.31 -11.78 29.19
N ALA A 719 47.74 -12.96 29.49
CA ALA A 719 46.36 -13.30 29.13
C ALA A 719 45.34 -12.39 29.84
N VAL A 720 45.52 -12.13 31.14
CA VAL A 720 44.69 -11.18 31.89
C VAL A 720 44.79 -9.76 31.30
N GLY A 721 45.99 -9.33 30.87
CA GLY A 721 46.19 -8.06 30.17
C GLY A 721 45.46 -7.99 28.82
N LEU A 722 45.46 -9.07 28.04
CA LEU A 722 44.73 -9.18 26.78
C LEU A 722 43.21 -9.16 26.99
N ILE A 723 42.70 -9.90 27.98
CA ILE A 723 41.27 -9.90 28.34
C ILE A 723 40.84 -8.50 28.80
N ALA A 724 41.64 -7.83 29.64
CA ALA A 724 41.37 -6.46 30.06
C ALA A 724 41.35 -5.48 28.86
N ALA A 725 42.29 -5.60 27.93
CA ALA A 725 42.32 -4.79 26.71
C ALA A 725 41.09 -5.05 25.81
N PHE A 726 40.66 -6.31 25.67
CA PHE A 726 39.46 -6.68 24.92
C PHE A 726 38.17 -6.12 25.58
N CYS A 727 38.04 -6.25 26.90
CA CYS A 727 36.92 -5.67 27.65
C CYS A 727 36.90 -4.13 27.59
N ILE A 728 38.06 -3.47 27.60
CA ILE A 728 38.17 -2.02 27.38
C ILE A 728 37.77 -1.67 25.94
N GLY A 729 38.18 -2.46 24.94
CA GLY A 729 37.77 -2.31 23.54
C GLY A 729 36.26 -2.43 23.35
N LEU A 730 35.62 -3.43 23.97
CA LEU A 730 34.16 -3.57 24.02
C LEU A 730 33.50 -2.41 24.76
N GLY A 731 34.06 -1.96 25.88
CA GLY A 731 33.56 -0.79 26.62
C GLY A 731 33.60 0.49 25.77
N ILE A 732 34.68 0.71 25.02
CA ILE A 732 34.82 1.83 24.08
C ILE A 732 33.85 1.66 22.90
N TYR A 733 33.70 0.45 22.35
CA TYR A 733 32.74 0.17 21.28
C TYR A 733 31.29 0.46 21.72
N PHE A 734 30.86 -0.05 22.88
CA PHE A 734 29.54 0.22 23.43
C PHE A 734 29.36 1.69 23.83
N TRP A 735 30.41 2.37 24.31
CA TRP A 735 30.37 3.81 24.57
C TRP A 735 30.24 4.63 23.27
N ILE A 736 30.96 4.29 22.20
CA ILE A 736 30.82 4.91 20.88
C ILE A 736 29.45 4.61 20.27
N ALA A 737 28.95 3.38 20.39
CA ALA A 737 27.62 2.98 19.92
C ALA A 737 26.52 3.73 20.69
N ARG A 738 26.62 3.82 22.02
CA ARG A 738 25.73 4.62 22.88
C ARG A 738 25.82 6.11 22.53
N ARG A 739 27.02 6.64 22.26
CA ARG A 739 27.22 8.06 21.90
C ARG A 739 26.74 8.38 20.48
N ARG A 740 26.80 7.42 19.54
CA ARG A 740 26.14 7.51 18.21
C ARG A 740 24.61 7.47 18.37
N ARG A 741 24.06 6.52 19.13
CA ARG A 741 22.62 6.49 19.45
C ARG A 741 22.17 7.82 20.07
N LEU A 742 22.88 8.33 21.07
CA LEU A 742 22.60 9.62 21.70
C LEU A 742 22.64 10.80 20.71
N ARG A 743 23.57 10.79 19.75
CA ARG A 743 23.63 11.83 18.70
C ARG A 743 22.51 11.71 17.67
N ASN A 744 21.99 10.50 17.43
CA ASN A 744 20.82 10.27 16.59
C ASN A 744 19.48 10.46 17.34
N THR A 745 19.46 10.54 18.67
CA THR A 745 18.28 10.95 19.45
C THR A 745 18.27 12.44 19.82
N SER A 746 19.31 13.21 19.50
CA SER A 746 19.44 14.61 19.95
C SER A 746 18.57 15.62 19.19
N HIS A 747 17.54 15.18 18.45
CA HIS A 747 16.58 16.06 17.77
C HIS A 747 15.11 15.78 18.10
N ASN A 748 14.83 14.93 19.09
CA ASN A 748 13.49 14.74 19.67
C ASN A 748 13.56 14.66 21.20
N ASN A 749 13.52 15.83 21.84
CA ASN A 749 12.78 16.09 23.08
C ASN A 749 12.97 17.57 23.48
N TYR A 750 11.86 18.29 23.65
CA TYR A 750 11.86 19.49 24.48
C TYR A 750 11.87 19.07 25.95
N GLU A 751 12.78 19.64 26.73
CA GLU A 751 12.92 19.36 28.15
C GLU A 751 11.91 20.16 28.97
N PHE A 752 11.37 19.55 30.02
CA PHE A 752 10.63 20.24 31.08
C PHE A 752 11.37 19.97 32.39
N GLU A 753 12.00 21.00 32.95
CA GLU A 753 12.49 20.94 34.33
C GLU A 753 11.29 20.76 35.27
N LEU A 754 11.38 19.76 36.15
CA LEU A 754 10.58 19.74 37.37
C LEU A 754 11.42 20.34 38.49
N ILE A 755 10.92 21.42 39.08
CA ILE A 755 11.53 22.09 40.22
C ILE A 755 11.33 21.21 41.46
N ASP A 756 12.43 20.75 42.06
CA ASP A 756 12.42 20.21 43.42
C ASP A 756 12.24 21.36 44.43
N GLU A 757 11.20 21.30 45.26
CA GLU A 757 11.07 22.12 46.46
C GLU A 757 10.66 21.29 47.69
N GLU A 758 11.19 21.71 48.85
CA GLU A 758 10.88 21.26 50.21
C GLU A 758 11.24 19.82 50.64
N GLU A 759 12.53 19.59 50.89
CA GLU A 759 12.91 18.92 52.15
C GLU A 759 12.53 19.82 53.34
N ALA A 760 11.61 19.37 54.19
CA ALA A 760 11.35 19.98 55.51
C ALA A 760 10.98 18.91 56.55
N GLU A 761 11.77 18.82 57.63
CA GLU A 761 11.55 17.82 58.68
C GLU A 761 10.39 18.17 59.63
N GLY A 762 9.59 17.16 60.00
CA GLY A 762 9.40 16.89 61.44
C GLY A 762 7.99 16.88 62.06
N LEU A 763 7.90 16.09 63.13
CA LEU A 763 7.03 16.27 64.32
C LEU A 763 5.51 15.97 64.25
N ARG A 764 5.21 14.67 64.43
CA ARG A 764 4.40 14.09 65.55
C ARG A 764 2.87 14.38 65.70
N ALA A 765 2.15 13.24 65.79
CA ALA A 765 1.09 12.88 66.77
C ALA A 765 -0.40 13.21 66.48
N GLY A 766 -1.30 12.46 67.16
CA GLY A 766 -2.77 12.53 67.05
C GLY A 766 -3.39 11.38 66.24
N GLU A 767 -3.33 10.13 66.69
CA GLU A 767 -4.37 9.43 67.49
C GLU A 767 -5.73 9.14 66.82
N LYS A 768 -5.99 7.83 66.61
CA LYS A 768 -7.21 7.04 66.98
C LYS A 768 -8.61 7.43 66.39
N ALA A 769 -9.52 6.47 66.13
CA ALA A 769 -9.46 5.00 66.04
C ALA A 769 -10.76 4.40 65.43
N ALA A 770 -10.70 3.10 65.08
CA ALA A 770 -11.80 2.16 64.76
C ALA A 770 -12.62 2.39 63.44
N GLY A 771 -13.06 1.33 62.74
CA GLY A 771 -12.70 -0.10 62.89
C GLY A 771 -13.54 -1.11 62.08
N GLY A 772 -12.88 -2.05 61.39
CA GLY A 772 -13.48 -3.20 60.67
C GLY A 772 -13.47 -3.03 59.13
N LYS A 773 -12.67 -3.73 58.31
CA LYS A 773 -12.44 -5.19 58.07
C LYS A 773 -13.69 -5.90 57.50
N ALA A 774 -13.62 -6.67 56.40
CA ALA A 774 -12.49 -7.16 55.57
C ALA A 774 -12.90 -7.25 54.07
N ARG A 775 -12.06 -7.62 53.07
CA ARG A 775 -10.71 -8.22 53.06
C ARG A 775 -9.94 -7.78 51.79
N ARG A 776 -8.61 -7.59 51.89
CA ARG A 776 -7.67 -7.39 50.77
C ARG A 776 -6.80 -8.64 50.55
N THR A 777 -6.16 -8.74 49.39
CA THR A 777 -4.71 -9.01 49.25
C THR A 777 -4.17 -8.32 47.99
N ARG A 778 -2.87 -7.99 47.96
CA ARG A 778 -2.13 -7.23 46.92
C ARG A 778 -0.63 -7.51 47.08
N GLY A 779 0.18 -7.39 46.02
CA GLY A 779 1.64 -7.68 46.01
C GLY A 779 1.95 -9.13 45.61
N GLY A 780 3.08 -9.48 44.98
CA GLY A 780 4.35 -8.74 44.81
C GLY A 780 5.35 -9.06 45.94
N GLU A 781 6.65 -9.34 45.71
CA GLU A 781 7.51 -9.20 44.52
C GLU A 781 8.72 -10.20 44.55
N LEU A 782 9.68 -10.04 43.61
CA LEU A 782 11.14 -10.36 43.70
C LEU A 782 11.72 -11.79 43.43
N TYR A 783 12.25 -11.94 42.21
CA TYR A 783 13.64 -12.32 41.81
C TYR A 783 14.43 -13.50 42.47
N ASP A 784 14.63 -14.57 41.65
CA ASP A 784 15.90 -14.92 40.93
C ASP A 784 17.01 -15.85 41.53
N ALA A 785 17.71 -16.49 40.58
CA ALA A 785 19.13 -16.92 40.53
C ALA A 785 19.54 -18.42 40.67
N PHE A 786 20.31 -18.90 39.67
CA PHE A 786 21.17 -20.11 39.56
C PHE A 786 20.50 -21.51 39.53
N ALA A 787 21.04 -22.60 38.91
CA ALA A 787 21.99 -22.88 37.81
C ALA A 787 21.98 -24.43 37.55
N GLU A 788 22.76 -25.17 36.73
CA GLU A 788 23.89 -24.92 35.79
C GLU A 788 24.11 -26.16 34.85
N GLY A 789 24.69 -25.99 33.65
CA GLY A 789 25.34 -27.07 32.84
C GLY A 789 24.48 -27.94 31.89
N SER A 790 25.00 -28.49 30.77
CA SER A 790 26.33 -28.30 30.15
C SER A 790 26.33 -28.48 28.62
N ASP A 791 27.13 -27.62 27.99
CA ASP A 791 28.01 -27.74 26.82
C ASP A 791 28.17 -29.10 26.08
N ASP A 792 28.42 -29.00 24.76
CA ASP A 792 29.63 -29.57 24.15
C ASP A 792 30.09 -28.70 22.94
N GLU A 793 31.36 -28.83 22.53
CA GLU A 793 32.08 -27.91 21.61
C GLU A 793 31.85 -28.21 20.09
N GLN A 794 32.39 -27.52 19.06
CA GLN A 794 33.68 -26.83 18.93
C GLN A 794 33.78 -25.86 17.71
N PHE A 795 34.82 -25.02 17.71
CA PHE A 795 35.12 -23.93 16.77
C PHE A 795 36.35 -24.24 15.89
N GLU A 796 36.42 -23.69 14.67
CA GLU A 796 37.67 -23.14 14.10
C GLU A 796 37.35 -21.91 13.22
N ASP A 797 38.32 -21.01 13.06
CA ASP A 797 38.21 -19.69 12.41
C ASP A 797 39.48 -19.39 11.61
N TYR A 798 39.36 -18.74 10.45
CA TYR A 798 40.49 -18.26 9.65
C TYR A 798 40.19 -16.94 8.92
N ARG A 799 40.84 -15.88 9.41
CA ARG A 799 41.25 -14.71 8.61
C ARG A 799 42.54 -15.07 7.82
N ASP A 800 43.07 -14.29 6.88
CA ASP A 800 43.02 -12.83 6.71
C ASP A 800 43.44 -12.41 5.27
N ASN A 801 43.55 -11.10 5.03
CA ASN A 801 43.95 -10.35 3.82
C ASN A 801 42.76 -10.03 2.88
N ARG A 802 42.67 -8.83 2.29
CA ARG A 802 43.77 -7.94 1.87
C ARG A 802 43.37 -6.46 1.80
N GLU A 803 44.20 -5.58 2.36
CA GLU A 803 44.17 -4.12 2.10
C GLU A 803 45.17 -3.70 0.99
N GLN A 804 45.17 -2.40 0.66
CA GLN A 804 46.08 -1.66 -0.22
C GLN A 804 45.93 -1.84 -1.74
N SER A 805 45.44 -0.78 -2.38
CA SER A 805 46.09 -0.12 -3.53
C SER A 805 45.57 1.32 -3.69
N ARG A 806 46.41 2.34 -3.48
CA ARG A 806 46.19 3.71 -3.98
C ARG A 806 47.53 4.37 -4.34
N ASP A 807 47.42 5.32 -5.27
CA ASP A 807 48.36 6.39 -5.62
C ASP A 807 49.77 6.00 -6.15
N ARG A 808 49.92 6.07 -7.48
CA ARG A 808 51.07 6.57 -8.27
C ARG A 808 50.70 6.53 -9.77
N LEU A 809 50.97 7.53 -10.61
CA LEU A 809 51.71 8.79 -10.45
C LEU A 809 50.89 10.00 -10.92
N ALA A 810 51.31 11.19 -10.48
CA ALA A 810 51.17 12.43 -11.23
C ALA A 810 52.58 12.94 -11.60
N GLY A 811 52.72 13.67 -12.69
CA GLY A 811 53.98 14.23 -13.17
C GLY A 811 53.77 15.06 -14.44
N ASP A 812 53.95 16.36 -14.32
CA ASP A 812 53.91 17.35 -15.40
C ASP A 812 55.32 17.59 -15.92
N ASP A 813 55.50 17.78 -17.24
CA ASP A 813 56.51 18.72 -17.76
C ASP A 813 56.34 19.04 -19.27
N THR A 814 56.82 20.23 -19.63
CA THR A 814 56.59 20.90 -20.93
C THR A 814 57.50 20.46 -22.09
N GLN A 815 57.05 20.58 -23.36
CA GLN A 815 57.61 21.54 -24.36
C GLN A 815 57.08 21.42 -25.82
N HIS A 816 57.33 22.48 -26.60
CA HIS A 816 56.89 22.78 -27.97
C HIS A 816 57.33 21.80 -29.07
N TYR A 817 56.55 21.72 -30.17
CA TYR A 817 56.86 22.16 -31.56
C TYR A 817 55.80 21.54 -32.53
N ALA A 818 55.53 22.02 -33.75
CA ALA A 818 55.10 23.34 -34.26
C ALA A 818 54.73 23.17 -35.76
N VAL A 819 53.94 24.11 -36.33
CA VAL A 819 53.69 24.30 -37.78
C VAL A 819 52.87 23.20 -38.49
N GLY A 820 51.92 23.63 -39.34
CA GLY A 820 51.01 22.77 -40.09
C GLY A 820 49.83 23.53 -40.71
N GLU A 821 50.10 24.61 -41.45
CA GLU A 821 49.19 25.18 -42.45
C GLU A 821 48.99 24.12 -43.58
N ASP A 822 47.90 24.05 -44.34
CA ASP A 822 47.21 25.08 -45.14
C ASP A 822 45.66 25.02 -44.94
N SER A 823 44.82 26.04 -45.21
CA SER A 823 44.57 26.80 -46.47
C SER A 823 43.95 25.92 -47.58
N ASP A 824 42.92 26.33 -48.35
CA ASP A 824 42.16 27.60 -48.46
C ASP A 824 40.76 27.38 -49.10
N SER A 825 39.89 28.41 -49.03
CA SER A 825 38.93 28.86 -50.11
C SER A 825 37.76 27.95 -50.56
N ASP A 826 36.61 28.45 -51.05
CA ASP A 826 36.06 29.82 -51.11
C ASP A 826 34.50 29.82 -51.25
N GLU A 827 33.91 31.00 -51.03
CA GLU A 827 32.79 31.69 -51.73
C GLU A 827 32.13 31.01 -52.97
N GLU A 828 30.89 31.29 -53.43
CA GLU A 828 29.68 32.04 -52.99
C GLU A 828 28.55 31.72 -54.01
N SER A 829 27.40 32.43 -53.97
CA SER A 829 26.38 32.57 -55.05
C SER A 829 25.49 31.34 -55.40
N GLU A 830 24.36 31.49 -56.10
CA GLU A 830 23.15 32.34 -55.97
C GLU A 830 22.11 31.82 -57.01
N GLU A 831 20.91 32.43 -57.10
CA GLU A 831 19.84 32.19 -58.12
C GLU A 831 19.15 30.79 -58.06
N GLU A 832 17.81 30.63 -57.93
CA GLU A 832 16.59 31.14 -58.63
C GLU A 832 16.06 30.22 -59.76
N SER A 833 14.80 30.46 -60.18
CA SER A 833 13.88 29.58 -60.94
C SER A 833 13.40 28.32 -60.17
N SER A 834 12.10 28.01 -59.97
CA SER A 834 10.89 27.99 -60.83
C SER A 834 10.79 26.72 -61.71
N ASP A 835 9.64 26.11 -61.99
CA ASP A 835 8.21 26.46 -61.84
C ASP A 835 7.33 25.24 -61.44
N ASP A 836 6.02 25.45 -61.19
CA ASP A 836 4.82 24.64 -61.55
C ASP A 836 4.79 23.07 -61.54
N GLU A 837 3.67 22.36 -61.36
CA GLU A 837 2.25 22.75 -61.32
C GLU A 837 1.34 21.81 -60.45
N LYS A 838 0.01 22.03 -60.52
CA LYS A 838 -1.08 21.37 -59.77
C LYS A 838 -1.37 19.90 -60.19
N GLY A 839 -2.19 19.19 -59.41
CA GLY A 839 -2.96 18.01 -59.88
C GLY A 839 -3.21 16.95 -58.79
N GLU A 840 -4.22 17.11 -57.94
CA GLU A 840 -5.58 16.52 -58.07
C GLU A 840 -5.77 15.07 -57.58
N THR A 841 -6.69 14.96 -56.62
CA THR A 841 -7.39 13.80 -56.05
C THR A 841 -7.67 12.58 -56.95
N ARG A 842 -7.66 11.36 -56.38
CA ARG A 842 -8.90 10.58 -56.04
C ARG A 842 -8.61 9.23 -55.32
N PRO A 843 -9.63 8.55 -54.73
CA PRO A 843 -9.43 7.50 -53.70
C PRO A 843 -9.92 6.08 -54.10
N LEU A 844 -10.03 5.20 -53.10
CA LEU A 844 -10.47 3.78 -53.09
C LEU A 844 -9.37 2.76 -53.50
N GLY A 845 -9.25 1.58 -52.89
CA GLY A 845 -9.90 1.11 -51.65
C GLY A 845 -9.89 -0.42 -51.50
N GLY A 846 -9.72 -0.90 -50.26
CA GLY A 846 -10.07 -2.26 -49.83
C GLY A 846 -9.06 -3.39 -50.06
N ARG A 847 -8.44 -3.86 -48.97
CA ARG A 847 -8.79 -5.18 -48.45
C ARG A 847 -8.64 -5.26 -46.93
#